data_AF-A0A2S7TZQ8-F1
#
_entry.id   AF-A0A2S7TZQ8-F1
#
_cell.length_a   1.000
_cell.length_b   1.000
_cell.length_c   1.000
_cell.angle_alpha   90.00
_cell.angle_beta   90.00
_cell.angle_gamma   90.00
#
_symmetry.space_group_name_H-M   'P 1'
#
loop_
_entity.id
_entity.type
_entity.pdbx_description
1 polymer ?
#
loop_
_entity_poly.entity_id
_entity_poly.type
_entity_poly.pdbx_seq_one_letter_code
_entity_poly.pdbx_strand_id
1 'polypeptide(L)'
;MKTCFFIISIFFVAIAFAQEKKAKVVFISGKPSHGPGAHEHRAGNILLAKRLNEANLGIEAIVLPENGYPKDPKVLEDAATVVIFCTGHKGHLLNPHLKEFDALMKNGTGLVMIHWATEALTGRPGKKFSEWMGGFCDLNWSVNPHWKPNFKNFPDHPISNGLKPFSVDDEWYYHMRFVAGLKGVTPVLSDLPPPETLKRRDGARSGNPDVRRAVANGESQHVGWAYQRPDGKGRGFGFTGGHYHVSWRNDMFRKVVLNAILWTAHVDVPKAGVPSKTPTDEELKQNLDDKGKRKKPAPQVKKLDSRPPLETLVNAIDSSGNPETQKALISGIILGLKGQRNVKPPKGWSALSAKFVNSDDAQLKKLAKQLSQVFGDESATLQAIATLKDKAADLGDRRSALASLLIQRRKELPAILKTLLDEEPLRIEAIRGFSAFEIPNAGAILLGRYPDFEPAAQRAIIETLATRKKYAESLFQALEAKTISKDAIPVYAIRSLGKLLGRKFTKTYGVLKFDEDKEALIAEYLRIARAGELAKASASKGRGVYQKACMACHKMYGEGGIVGPDLTGSNRGDLNYLLLNIIDPSGDIPDAYKMVTVTTNNGQVLTGSVTKEDDQRLVLSMVGQKTTVAKSDIKSRETSNVSMMPEGLLKTLTPNEVLNLFKYMQTQEQVALPKR
;
A
#
# COMPACT_ATOMS: atom_id res chain seq x y z
N MET A 1 -13.62 54.40 -87.52
CA MET A 1 -13.11 55.24 -86.42
C MET A 1 -13.63 54.68 -85.10
N LYS A 2 -12.79 54.72 -84.06
CA LYS A 2 -12.80 53.93 -82.82
C LYS A 2 -14.09 54.04 -81.99
N THR A 3 -14.68 52.90 -81.64
CA THR A 3 -15.67 52.75 -80.56
C THR A 3 -14.91 52.66 -79.24
N CYS A 4 -15.06 53.64 -78.33
CA CYS A 4 -14.48 53.60 -76.98
C CYS A 4 -15.55 53.19 -75.97
N PHE A 5 -15.37 51.99 -75.40
CA PHE A 5 -16.06 51.52 -74.21
C PHE A 5 -15.47 52.21 -72.97
N PHE A 6 -16.31 52.88 -72.18
CA PHE A 6 -15.98 53.28 -70.82
C PHE A 6 -16.29 52.10 -69.88
N ILE A 7 -15.24 51.47 -69.35
CA ILE A 7 -15.34 50.43 -68.32
C ILE A 7 -15.35 51.13 -66.96
N ILE A 8 -16.44 50.98 -66.21
CA ILE A 8 -16.53 51.33 -64.80
C ILE A 8 -15.94 50.15 -64.00
N SER A 9 -14.74 50.33 -63.46
CA SER A 9 -14.12 49.36 -62.55
C SER A 9 -14.68 49.51 -61.13
N ILE A 10 -15.50 48.56 -60.70
CA ILE A 10 -15.95 48.40 -59.31
C ILE A 10 -14.84 47.68 -58.54
N PHE A 11 -14.22 48.35 -57.57
CA PHE A 11 -13.31 47.72 -56.61
C PHE A 11 -14.12 46.92 -55.57
N PHE A 12 -14.07 45.59 -55.63
CA PHE A 12 -14.51 44.72 -54.54
C PHE A 12 -13.38 44.62 -53.50
N VAL A 13 -13.57 45.23 -52.33
CA VAL A 13 -12.74 44.97 -51.15
C VAL A 13 -13.24 43.68 -50.51
N ALA A 14 -12.46 42.60 -50.64
CA ALA A 14 -12.69 41.36 -49.92
C ALA A 14 -12.25 41.55 -48.46
N ILE A 15 -13.21 41.71 -47.54
CA ILE A 15 -12.96 41.65 -46.09
C ILE A 15 -12.80 40.17 -45.74
N ALA A 16 -11.56 39.73 -45.53
CA ALA A 16 -11.29 38.43 -44.92
C ALA A 16 -11.64 38.50 -43.42
N PHE A 17 -12.72 37.84 -43.02
CA PHE A 17 -13.00 37.62 -41.60
C PHE A 17 -11.98 36.64 -41.04
N ALA A 18 -11.02 37.13 -40.25
CA ALA A 18 -10.16 36.28 -39.45
C ALA A 18 -11.04 35.54 -38.42
N GLN A 19 -11.05 34.21 -38.48
CA GLN A 19 -11.71 33.38 -37.48
C GLN A 19 -10.99 33.53 -36.15
N GLU A 20 -11.69 34.05 -35.14
CA GLU A 20 -11.14 34.29 -33.80
C GLU A 20 -10.63 32.96 -33.20
N LYS A 21 -9.35 32.92 -32.80
CA LYS A 21 -8.73 31.71 -32.26
C LYS A 21 -9.31 31.40 -30.87
N LYS A 22 -10.14 30.36 -30.78
CA LYS A 22 -10.74 29.89 -29.53
C LYS A 22 -9.67 29.34 -28.57
N ALA A 23 -9.84 29.56 -27.27
CA ALA A 23 -8.94 29.00 -26.26
C ALA A 23 -9.21 27.50 -26.07
N LYS A 24 -8.17 26.68 -26.21
CA LYS A 24 -8.28 25.22 -26.19
C LYS A 24 -8.37 24.68 -24.76
N VAL A 25 -9.43 23.94 -24.47
CA VAL A 25 -9.66 23.27 -23.18
C VAL A 25 -9.59 21.76 -23.38
N VAL A 26 -8.62 21.09 -22.73
CA VAL A 26 -8.43 19.64 -22.90
C VAL A 26 -8.90 18.88 -21.67
N PHE A 27 -9.85 17.97 -21.84
CA PHE A 27 -10.35 17.07 -20.79
C PHE A 27 -9.66 15.71 -20.87
N ILE A 28 -9.03 15.31 -19.76
CA ILE A 28 -8.41 14.00 -19.57
C ILE A 28 -9.27 13.18 -18.61
N SER A 29 -9.77 12.04 -19.10
CA SER A 29 -10.61 11.14 -18.34
C SER A 29 -9.79 10.00 -17.74
N GLY A 30 -9.97 9.71 -16.46
CA GLY A 30 -9.39 8.53 -15.83
C GLY A 30 -9.99 7.23 -16.35
N LYS A 31 -9.35 6.11 -16.01
CA LYS A 31 -9.96 4.79 -16.24
C LYS A 31 -11.26 4.66 -15.42
N PRO A 32 -12.23 3.85 -15.87
CA PRO A 32 -13.44 3.62 -15.11
C PRO A 32 -13.14 3.06 -13.72
N SER A 33 -13.83 3.58 -12.70
CA SER A 33 -13.78 3.10 -11.32
C SER A 33 -15.19 3.03 -10.73
N HIS A 34 -15.36 2.43 -9.54
CA HIS A 34 -16.64 2.31 -8.83
C HIS A 34 -17.76 1.62 -9.63
N GLY A 35 -18.96 1.57 -9.04
CA GLY A 35 -20.17 1.06 -9.71
C GLY A 35 -20.83 2.12 -10.61
N PRO A 36 -21.77 1.72 -11.48
CA PRO A 36 -22.46 2.65 -12.38
C PRO A 36 -23.10 3.82 -11.64
N GLY A 37 -22.97 5.02 -12.20
CA GLY A 37 -23.46 6.28 -11.64
C GLY A 37 -22.49 6.95 -10.65
N ALA A 38 -21.42 6.26 -10.24
CA ALA A 38 -20.36 6.80 -9.40
C ALA A 38 -19.03 6.87 -10.18
N HIS A 39 -18.28 7.95 -9.98
CA HIS A 39 -16.98 8.20 -10.62
C HIS A 39 -17.04 8.02 -12.15
N GLU A 40 -18.07 8.58 -12.78
CA GLU A 40 -18.24 8.59 -14.23
C GLU A 40 -17.36 9.67 -14.85
N HIS A 41 -16.05 9.40 -14.85
CA HIS A 41 -15.01 10.35 -15.24
C HIS A 41 -15.21 10.85 -16.67
N ARG A 42 -15.40 9.91 -17.61
CA ARG A 42 -15.52 10.24 -19.03
C ARG A 42 -16.88 10.84 -19.34
N ALA A 43 -17.96 10.25 -18.82
CA ALA A 43 -19.31 10.78 -19.01
C ALA A 43 -19.43 12.22 -18.49
N GLY A 44 -18.88 12.50 -17.29
CA GLY A 44 -18.85 13.83 -16.70
C GLY A 44 -18.08 14.83 -17.57
N ASN A 45 -16.90 14.45 -18.04
CA ASN A 45 -16.10 15.28 -18.94
C ASN A 45 -16.81 15.58 -20.27
N ILE A 46 -17.47 14.59 -20.89
CA ILE A 46 -18.27 14.77 -22.12
C ILE A 46 -19.41 15.76 -21.87
N LEU A 47 -20.13 15.61 -20.76
CA LEU A 47 -21.23 16.49 -20.41
C LEU A 47 -20.76 17.93 -20.20
N LEU A 48 -19.68 18.13 -19.44
CA LEU A 48 -19.12 19.47 -19.19
C LEU A 48 -18.59 20.12 -20.47
N ALA A 49 -17.82 19.37 -21.28
CA ALA A 49 -17.31 19.86 -22.56
C ALA A 49 -18.43 20.24 -23.52
N LYS A 50 -19.51 19.44 -23.58
CA LYS A 50 -20.71 19.77 -24.36
C LYS A 50 -21.31 21.11 -23.93
N ARG A 51 -21.50 21.34 -22.62
CA ARG A 51 -22.05 22.62 -22.12
C ARG A 51 -21.16 23.82 -22.42
N LEU A 52 -19.85 23.65 -22.32
CA LEU A 52 -18.88 24.68 -22.66
C LEU A 52 -18.93 25.07 -24.15
N ASN A 53 -18.99 24.08 -25.04
CA ASN A 53 -19.08 24.31 -26.48
C ASN A 53 -20.43 24.93 -26.89
N GLU A 54 -21.54 24.49 -26.27
CA GLU A 54 -22.88 25.06 -26.48
C GLU A 54 -22.97 26.53 -26.03
N ALA A 55 -22.22 26.93 -25.00
CA ALA A 55 -22.19 28.30 -24.52
C ALA A 55 -21.47 29.26 -25.48
N ASN A 56 -20.59 28.75 -26.35
CA ASN A 56 -19.86 29.50 -27.38
C ASN A 56 -19.15 30.78 -26.86
N LEU A 57 -18.45 30.67 -25.73
CA LEU A 57 -17.77 31.78 -25.06
C LEU A 57 -16.27 31.87 -25.42
N GLY A 58 -15.92 31.71 -26.69
CA GLY A 58 -14.52 31.83 -27.13
C GLY A 58 -13.59 30.69 -26.71
N ILE A 59 -14.14 29.52 -26.33
CA ILE A 59 -13.37 28.31 -26.03
C ILE A 59 -13.73 27.16 -26.96
N GLU A 60 -12.81 26.21 -27.09
CA GLU A 60 -13.03 24.91 -27.71
C GLU A 60 -12.70 23.81 -26.69
N ALA A 61 -13.73 23.10 -26.23
CA ALA A 61 -13.59 22.00 -25.28
C ALA A 61 -13.47 20.64 -25.98
N ILE A 62 -12.35 19.96 -25.76
CA ILE A 62 -11.99 18.69 -26.38
C ILE A 62 -11.86 17.62 -25.30
N VAL A 63 -12.63 16.55 -25.41
CA VAL A 63 -12.46 15.34 -24.58
C VAL A 63 -11.58 14.36 -25.32
N LEU A 64 -10.45 13.98 -24.73
CA LEU A 64 -9.57 13.01 -25.36
C LEU A 64 -10.28 11.66 -25.58
N PRO A 65 -10.05 10.98 -26.71
CA PRO A 65 -10.75 9.74 -27.04
C PRO A 65 -10.37 8.59 -26.10
N GLU A 66 -9.13 8.58 -25.60
CA GLU A 66 -8.61 7.55 -24.72
C GLU A 66 -8.77 7.94 -23.24
N ASN A 67 -8.95 6.92 -22.38
CA ASN A 67 -8.90 7.09 -20.93
C ASN A 67 -7.46 6.88 -20.43
N GLY A 68 -6.99 7.78 -19.57
CA GLY A 68 -5.61 7.84 -19.08
C GLY A 68 -4.84 9.05 -19.60
N TYR A 69 -3.58 9.17 -19.22
CA TYR A 69 -2.70 10.22 -19.74
C TYR A 69 -2.51 10.03 -21.26
N PRO A 70 -2.54 11.10 -22.08
CA PRO A 70 -2.41 10.98 -23.52
C PRO A 70 -1.10 10.30 -23.93
N LYS A 71 -1.19 9.34 -24.87
CA LYS A 71 -0.02 8.69 -25.46
C LYS A 71 0.88 9.66 -26.22
N ASP A 72 0.27 10.64 -26.88
CA ASP A 72 0.96 11.75 -27.54
C ASP A 72 0.79 13.03 -26.69
N PRO A 73 1.84 13.48 -25.97
CA PRO A 73 1.77 14.69 -25.15
C PRO A 73 1.48 15.96 -25.95
N LYS A 74 1.73 15.97 -27.27
CA LYS A 74 1.50 17.14 -28.13
C LYS A 74 0.06 17.62 -28.14
N VAL A 75 -0.90 16.72 -27.86
CA VAL A 75 -2.31 17.10 -27.75
C VAL A 75 -2.57 18.13 -26.64
N LEU A 76 -1.69 18.20 -25.65
CA LEU A 76 -1.75 19.17 -24.55
C LEU A 76 -1.04 20.49 -24.87
N GLU A 77 -0.29 20.58 -25.99
CA GLU A 77 0.71 21.65 -26.16
C GLU A 77 0.16 23.06 -26.03
N ASP A 78 -0.78 23.53 -26.81
CA ASP A 78 -1.32 24.89 -26.73
C ASP A 78 -2.57 25.01 -25.85
N ALA A 79 -2.78 24.08 -24.91
CA ALA A 79 -3.94 24.09 -24.05
C ALA A 79 -3.94 25.33 -23.15
N ALA A 80 -5.03 26.11 -23.19
CA ALA A 80 -5.25 27.21 -22.27
C ALA A 80 -5.54 26.66 -20.85
N THR A 81 -6.27 25.54 -20.76
CA THR A 81 -6.44 24.81 -19.50
C THR A 81 -6.61 23.31 -19.74
N VAL A 82 -6.16 22.52 -18.77
CA VAL A 82 -6.39 21.07 -18.71
C VAL A 82 -7.36 20.74 -17.58
N VAL A 83 -8.36 19.91 -17.87
CA VAL A 83 -9.32 19.39 -16.89
C VAL A 83 -9.03 17.92 -16.65
N ILE A 84 -8.81 17.54 -15.40
CA ILE A 84 -8.51 16.17 -14.99
C ILE A 84 -9.63 15.68 -14.08
N PHE A 85 -10.29 14.62 -14.52
CA PHE A 85 -11.26 13.88 -13.72
C PHE A 85 -10.89 12.40 -13.75
N CYS A 86 -10.33 11.90 -12.64
CA CYS A 86 -9.77 10.56 -12.59
C CYS A 86 -9.71 10.00 -11.16
N THR A 87 -9.21 8.77 -11.03
CA THR A 87 -8.86 8.16 -9.73
C THR A 87 -7.72 8.92 -9.06
N GLY A 88 -7.76 9.06 -7.74
CA GLY A 88 -6.73 9.78 -6.98
C GLY A 88 -5.60 8.91 -6.43
N HIS A 89 -4.73 9.56 -5.65
CA HIS A 89 -3.63 8.96 -4.89
C HIS A 89 -2.78 8.01 -5.73
N LYS A 90 -2.68 6.71 -5.40
CA LYS A 90 -1.79 5.76 -6.10
C LYS A 90 -2.21 5.60 -7.57
N GLY A 91 -3.51 5.70 -7.83
CA GLY A 91 -4.09 5.60 -9.17
C GLY A 91 -4.14 6.92 -9.94
N HIS A 92 -3.57 8.01 -9.40
CA HIS A 92 -3.60 9.30 -10.07
C HIS A 92 -2.81 9.25 -11.38
N LEU A 93 -3.45 9.60 -12.50
CA LEU A 93 -2.88 9.45 -13.84
C LEU A 93 -1.61 10.29 -14.06
N LEU A 94 -1.43 11.35 -13.27
CA LEU A 94 -0.24 12.21 -13.35
C LEU A 94 0.98 11.67 -12.58
N ASN A 95 0.84 10.67 -11.70
CA ASN A 95 1.97 10.16 -10.91
C ASN A 95 3.21 9.80 -11.76
N PRO A 96 3.08 9.04 -12.86
CA PRO A 96 4.22 8.73 -13.72
C PRO A 96 4.64 9.89 -14.64
N HIS A 97 3.90 11.00 -14.67
CA HIS A 97 4.07 12.10 -15.63
C HIS A 97 4.27 13.47 -14.97
N LEU A 98 4.65 13.50 -13.69
CA LEU A 98 4.75 14.76 -12.94
C LEU A 98 5.75 15.73 -13.53
N LYS A 99 6.83 15.24 -14.15
CA LYS A 99 7.89 16.10 -14.72
C LYS A 99 7.40 16.78 -16.00
N GLU A 100 6.80 16.00 -16.89
CA GLU A 100 6.26 16.44 -18.17
C GLU A 100 5.11 17.42 -17.93
N PHE A 101 4.21 17.08 -17.00
CA PHE A 101 3.09 17.94 -16.65
C PHE A 101 3.55 19.23 -15.96
N ASP A 102 4.60 19.19 -15.13
CA ASP A 102 5.18 20.39 -14.53
C ASP A 102 5.68 21.40 -15.56
N ALA A 103 6.19 20.94 -16.71
CA ALA A 103 6.62 21.82 -17.79
C ALA A 103 5.43 22.58 -18.40
N LEU A 104 4.31 21.88 -18.65
CA LEU A 104 3.07 22.49 -19.13
C LEU A 104 2.53 23.53 -18.12
N MET A 105 2.59 23.18 -16.84
CA MET A 105 2.18 24.03 -15.73
C MET A 105 3.03 25.30 -15.60
N LYS A 106 4.34 25.22 -15.84
CA LYS A 106 5.26 26.38 -15.86
C LYS A 106 5.06 27.31 -17.06
N ASN A 107 4.48 26.81 -18.14
CA ASN A 107 4.13 27.63 -19.30
C ASN A 107 2.85 28.46 -19.11
N GLY A 108 2.24 28.42 -17.91
CA GLY A 108 1.03 29.18 -17.59
C GLY A 108 -0.28 28.45 -17.90
N THR A 109 -0.22 27.18 -18.32
CA THR A 109 -1.42 26.39 -18.61
C THR A 109 -2.30 26.27 -17.35
N GLY A 110 -3.59 26.53 -17.51
CA GLY A 110 -4.60 26.35 -16.47
C GLY A 110 -4.79 24.88 -16.07
N LEU A 111 -5.24 24.66 -14.84
CA LEU A 111 -5.52 23.31 -14.32
C LEU A 111 -6.84 23.27 -13.54
N VAL A 112 -7.68 22.29 -13.84
CA VAL A 112 -8.86 21.94 -13.04
C VAL A 112 -8.77 20.48 -12.63
N MET A 113 -8.88 20.17 -11.34
CA MET A 113 -8.95 18.79 -10.83
C MET A 113 -10.27 18.56 -10.09
N ILE A 114 -10.97 17.51 -10.51
CA ILE A 114 -12.33 17.18 -10.05
C ILE A 114 -12.33 15.93 -9.17
N HIS A 115 -13.03 16.02 -8.04
CA HIS A 115 -13.28 14.96 -7.08
C HIS A 115 -12.00 14.27 -6.61
N TRP A 116 -11.88 12.96 -6.87
CA TRP A 116 -10.74 12.17 -6.44
C TRP A 116 -9.42 12.56 -7.12
N ALA A 117 -9.46 13.25 -8.26
CA ALA A 117 -8.26 13.82 -8.87
C ALA A 117 -7.56 14.85 -7.97
N THR A 118 -8.26 15.43 -6.98
CA THR A 118 -7.64 16.35 -6.01
C THR A 118 -6.77 15.64 -4.97
N GLU A 119 -6.85 14.30 -4.85
CA GLU A 119 -6.07 13.53 -3.89
C GLU A 119 -4.70 13.14 -4.43
N ALA A 120 -3.64 13.56 -3.75
CA ALA A 120 -2.26 13.28 -4.12
C ALA A 120 -1.57 12.36 -3.12
N LEU A 121 -0.53 11.67 -3.59
CA LEU A 121 0.47 11.07 -2.70
C LEU A 121 1.21 12.17 -1.95
N THR A 122 1.49 11.95 -0.66
CA THR A 122 2.37 12.82 0.13
C THR A 122 3.78 12.88 -0.49
N GLY A 123 4.51 13.97 -0.24
CA GLY A 123 5.84 14.19 -0.83
C GLY A 123 5.77 14.92 -2.17
N ARG A 124 6.56 14.49 -3.15
CA ARG A 124 6.69 15.17 -4.45
C ARG A 124 5.34 15.40 -5.18
N PRO A 125 4.41 14.44 -5.26
CA PRO A 125 3.14 14.66 -5.95
C PRO A 125 2.28 15.73 -5.26
N GLY A 126 2.10 15.66 -3.94
CA GLY A 126 1.38 16.67 -3.15
C GLY A 126 2.02 18.06 -3.22
N LYS A 127 3.35 18.15 -3.22
CA LYS A 127 4.06 19.42 -3.44
C LYS A 127 3.72 20.01 -4.81
N LYS A 128 3.74 19.20 -5.87
CA LYS A 128 3.36 19.63 -7.22
C LYS A 128 1.91 20.09 -7.29
N PHE A 129 0.98 19.38 -6.65
CA PHE A 129 -0.43 19.79 -6.65
C PHE A 129 -0.63 21.10 -5.88
N SER A 130 0.10 21.30 -4.78
CA SER A 130 0.12 22.60 -4.08
C SER A 130 0.65 23.72 -4.96
N GLU A 131 1.73 23.47 -5.72
CA GLU A 131 2.29 24.44 -6.69
C GLU A 131 1.33 24.72 -7.86
N TRP A 132 0.52 23.74 -8.27
CA TRP A 132 -0.33 23.87 -9.45
C TRP A 132 -1.73 24.41 -9.15
N MET A 133 -2.33 24.01 -8.04
CA MET A 133 -3.72 24.32 -7.68
C MET A 133 -3.88 24.82 -6.24
N GLY A 134 -2.79 25.13 -5.53
CA GLY A 134 -2.84 25.84 -4.24
C GLY A 134 -3.23 24.97 -3.04
N GLY A 135 -3.73 23.76 -3.28
CA GLY A 135 -4.05 22.80 -2.25
C GLY A 135 -4.38 21.42 -2.83
N PHE A 136 -4.51 20.42 -1.97
CA PHE A 136 -4.82 19.05 -2.36
C PHE A 136 -5.38 18.24 -1.18
N CYS A 137 -6.02 17.12 -1.49
CA CYS A 137 -6.48 16.14 -0.51
C CYS A 137 -5.30 15.21 -0.13
N ASP A 138 -4.93 15.20 1.15
CA ASP A 138 -3.85 14.39 1.72
C ASP A 138 -4.46 13.23 2.51
N LEU A 139 -4.04 12.00 2.21
CA LEU A 139 -4.63 10.76 2.72
C LEU A 139 -4.85 10.74 4.24
N ASN A 140 -3.90 11.23 5.02
CA ASN A 140 -3.94 11.13 6.49
C ASN A 140 -4.30 12.44 7.17
N TRP A 141 -4.63 13.47 6.39
CA TRP A 141 -4.99 14.81 6.86
C TRP A 141 -6.43 15.14 6.48
N SER A 142 -6.80 14.88 5.24
CA SER A 142 -8.12 15.14 4.68
C SER A 142 -9.09 13.99 4.92
N VAL A 143 -10.38 14.29 4.85
CA VAL A 143 -11.47 13.32 5.03
C VAL A 143 -12.41 13.31 3.83
N ASN A 144 -13.07 12.18 3.58
CA ASN A 144 -14.01 12.01 2.46
C ASN A 144 -15.43 11.51 2.86
N PRO A 145 -16.14 12.16 3.79
CA PRO A 145 -17.50 11.74 4.13
C PRO A 145 -18.47 12.05 3.00
N HIS A 146 -19.60 11.34 2.97
CA HIS A 146 -20.78 11.78 2.23
C HIS A 146 -21.59 12.72 3.12
N TRP A 147 -21.88 13.90 2.61
CA TRP A 147 -22.67 14.90 3.32
C TRP A 147 -23.23 15.95 2.37
N LYS A 148 -24.14 16.76 2.91
CA LYS A 148 -24.91 17.74 2.15
C LYS A 148 -24.59 19.16 2.64
N PRO A 149 -23.54 19.82 2.09
CA PRO A 149 -23.21 21.21 2.41
C PRO A 149 -24.32 22.17 1.98
N ASN A 150 -24.40 23.31 2.66
CA ASN A 150 -25.29 24.42 2.36
C ASN A 150 -24.48 25.65 1.90
N PHE A 151 -24.09 25.67 0.63
CA PHE A 151 -23.33 26.79 0.09
C PHE A 151 -24.23 28.00 -0.11
N LYS A 152 -24.02 29.04 0.68
CA LYS A 152 -24.81 30.29 0.66
C LYS A 152 -23.99 31.55 0.47
N ASN A 153 -22.70 31.50 0.81
CA ASN A 153 -21.77 32.62 0.74
C ASN A 153 -20.74 32.33 -0.35
N PHE A 154 -20.58 33.25 -1.29
CA PHE A 154 -19.62 33.14 -2.38
C PHE A 154 -18.71 34.38 -2.39
N PRO A 155 -17.40 34.22 -2.66
CA PRO A 155 -16.49 35.36 -2.73
C PRO A 155 -16.77 36.21 -3.98
N ASP A 156 -16.37 37.48 -3.94
CA ASP A 156 -16.28 38.32 -5.15
C ASP A 156 -15.13 37.80 -6.03
N HIS A 157 -15.46 36.83 -6.88
CA HIS A 157 -14.52 36.15 -7.76
C HIS A 157 -15.25 35.71 -9.03
N PRO A 158 -14.63 35.75 -10.23
CA PRO A 158 -15.29 35.37 -11.47
C PRO A 158 -15.93 33.97 -11.44
N ILE A 159 -15.31 33.02 -10.72
CA ILE A 159 -15.86 31.66 -10.57
C ILE A 159 -17.23 31.67 -9.86
N SER A 160 -17.48 32.65 -8.99
CA SER A 160 -18.74 32.82 -8.25
C SER A 160 -19.85 33.46 -9.08
N ASN A 161 -19.56 33.95 -10.29
CA ASN A 161 -20.53 34.67 -11.11
C ASN A 161 -21.79 33.83 -11.36
N GLY A 162 -22.95 34.41 -11.03
CA GLY A 162 -24.26 33.80 -11.21
C GLY A 162 -24.53 32.53 -10.40
N LEU A 163 -23.71 32.25 -9.37
CA LEU A 163 -24.03 31.26 -8.36
C LEU A 163 -25.16 31.79 -7.45
N LYS A 164 -26.05 30.88 -7.08
CA LYS A 164 -27.11 31.08 -6.08
C LYS A 164 -26.93 30.03 -4.99
N PRO A 165 -27.48 30.22 -3.78
CA PRO A 165 -27.38 29.22 -2.73
C PRO A 165 -27.85 27.85 -3.20
N PHE A 166 -27.06 26.81 -2.91
CA PHE A 166 -27.36 25.45 -3.35
C PHE A 166 -26.77 24.41 -2.41
N SER A 167 -27.30 23.19 -2.53
CA SER A 167 -26.94 22.06 -1.68
C SER A 167 -27.08 20.76 -2.46
N VAL A 168 -26.01 19.96 -2.47
CA VAL A 168 -25.95 18.67 -3.17
C VAL A 168 -25.31 17.65 -2.24
N ASP A 169 -26.00 16.52 -2.03
CA ASP A 169 -25.48 15.37 -1.30
C ASP A 169 -24.49 14.59 -2.18
N ASP A 170 -23.23 14.56 -1.78
CA ASP A 170 -22.11 14.00 -2.54
C ASP A 170 -20.98 13.58 -1.57
N GLU A 171 -19.93 12.92 -2.06
CA GLU A 171 -18.73 12.62 -1.28
C GLU A 171 -17.76 13.82 -1.32
N TRP A 172 -18.07 14.85 -0.53
CA TRP A 172 -17.27 16.07 -0.46
C TRP A 172 -16.07 15.92 0.47
N TYR A 173 -14.87 16.05 -0.09
CA TYR A 173 -13.63 15.96 0.69
C TYR A 173 -13.32 17.30 1.34
N TYR A 174 -12.87 17.29 2.58
CA TYR A 174 -12.49 18.51 3.30
C TYR A 174 -11.28 18.32 4.21
N HIS A 175 -10.86 19.41 4.87
CA HIS A 175 -9.58 19.51 5.58
C HIS A 175 -8.39 19.31 4.63
N MET A 176 -8.34 20.14 3.58
CA MET A 176 -7.29 20.06 2.56
C MET A 176 -5.95 20.56 3.09
N ARG A 177 -4.86 20.12 2.47
CA ARG A 177 -3.58 20.82 2.57
C ARG A 177 -3.63 22.02 1.64
N PHE A 178 -3.24 23.18 2.13
CA PHE A 178 -3.11 24.38 1.31
C PHE A 178 -1.70 24.95 1.39
N VAL A 179 -1.33 25.75 0.40
CA VAL A 179 -0.15 26.62 0.48
C VAL A 179 -0.24 27.52 1.71
N ALA A 180 0.91 27.86 2.29
CA ALA A 180 0.99 28.61 3.54
C ALA A 180 0.19 29.92 3.47
N GLY A 181 -0.65 30.14 4.49
CA GLY A 181 -1.49 31.34 4.61
C GLY A 181 -2.51 31.53 3.49
N LEU A 182 -2.86 30.46 2.74
CA LEU A 182 -3.77 30.54 1.59
C LEU A 182 -3.32 31.58 0.54
N LYS A 183 -2.02 31.86 0.44
CA LYS A 183 -1.52 32.89 -0.47
C LYS A 183 -1.90 32.56 -1.92
N GLY A 184 -2.66 33.44 -2.55
CA GLY A 184 -3.16 33.24 -3.92
C GLY A 184 -4.36 32.29 -4.03
N VAL A 185 -4.79 31.66 -2.94
CA VAL A 185 -5.96 30.78 -2.89
C VAL A 185 -7.20 31.59 -2.50
N THR A 186 -8.28 31.43 -3.25
CA THR A 186 -9.61 31.96 -2.92
C THR A 186 -10.57 30.79 -2.73
N PRO A 187 -11.02 30.48 -1.49
CA PRO A 187 -12.08 29.51 -1.27
C PRO A 187 -13.37 29.96 -1.94
N VAL A 188 -13.89 29.15 -2.87
CA VAL A 188 -15.11 29.44 -3.64
C VAL A 188 -16.32 28.76 -3.01
N LEU A 189 -16.16 27.49 -2.63
CA LEU A 189 -17.19 26.71 -1.95
C LEU A 189 -16.69 26.30 -0.58
N SER A 190 -17.38 26.79 0.45
CA SER A 190 -17.06 26.50 1.84
C SER A 190 -18.34 26.32 2.65
N ASP A 191 -18.29 25.40 3.60
CA ASP A 191 -19.32 25.24 4.62
C ASP A 191 -18.71 24.58 5.87
N LEU A 192 -19.40 24.61 7.00
CA LEU A 192 -19.01 23.88 8.20
C LEU A 192 -19.63 22.48 8.18
N PRO A 193 -18.85 21.40 8.01
CA PRO A 193 -19.39 20.05 8.01
C PRO A 193 -19.94 19.72 9.40
N PRO A 194 -21.08 19.03 9.48
CA PRO A 194 -21.63 18.70 10.79
C PRO A 194 -20.84 17.54 11.43
N PRO A 195 -20.80 17.42 12.78
CA PRO A 195 -19.93 16.47 13.48
C PRO A 195 -20.12 15.00 13.08
N GLU A 196 -21.31 14.61 12.62
CA GLU A 196 -21.60 13.25 12.15
C GLU A 196 -20.75 12.81 10.96
N THR A 197 -20.20 13.75 10.20
CA THR A 197 -19.29 13.46 9.08
C THR A 197 -17.95 12.86 9.56
N LEU A 198 -17.63 12.98 10.87
CA LEU A 198 -16.41 12.47 11.49
C LEU A 198 -16.65 11.25 12.41
N LYS A 199 -17.77 10.53 12.27
CA LYS A 199 -18.04 9.31 13.08
C LYS A 199 -17.04 8.18 12.89
N ARG A 200 -16.40 8.09 11.71
CA ARG A 200 -15.40 7.05 11.42
C ARG A 200 -14.19 7.23 12.34
N ARG A 201 -13.57 6.12 12.77
CA ARG A 201 -12.34 6.11 13.57
C ARG A 201 -11.18 6.81 12.85
N ASP A 202 -10.13 7.15 13.59
CA ASP A 202 -9.00 7.83 12.98
C ASP A 202 -8.25 6.96 11.97
N GLY A 203 -7.84 7.54 10.84
CA GLY A 203 -7.11 6.82 9.80
C GLY A 203 -7.20 7.46 8.41
N ALA A 204 -6.66 6.75 7.41
CA ALA A 204 -6.62 7.20 6.02
C ALA A 204 -8.02 7.51 5.45
N ARG A 205 -8.18 8.71 4.88
CA ARG A 205 -9.45 9.29 4.36
C ARG A 205 -10.57 9.34 5.40
N SER A 206 -10.22 9.16 6.67
CA SER A 206 -11.13 9.05 7.80
C SER A 206 -10.79 10.14 8.81
N GLY A 207 -11.46 10.16 9.97
CA GLY A 207 -11.18 11.16 11.00
C GLY A 207 -9.69 11.22 11.40
N ASN A 208 -9.30 12.33 12.02
CA ASN A 208 -8.02 12.50 12.69
C ASN A 208 -8.16 13.61 13.75
N PRO A 209 -7.20 13.77 14.68
CA PRO A 209 -7.30 14.77 15.74
C PRO A 209 -7.37 16.21 15.21
N ASP A 210 -6.75 16.52 14.07
CA ASP A 210 -6.69 17.86 13.50
C ASP A 210 -8.00 18.28 12.87
N VAL A 211 -8.57 17.44 12.00
CA VAL A 211 -9.88 17.72 11.38
C VAL A 211 -11.00 17.76 12.42
N ARG A 212 -10.96 16.89 13.43
CA ARG A 212 -11.94 16.91 14.53
C ARG A 212 -11.87 18.21 15.31
N ARG A 213 -10.67 18.66 15.63
CA ARG A 213 -10.45 19.93 16.33
C ARG A 213 -10.94 21.11 15.48
N ALA A 214 -10.59 21.14 14.19
CA ALA A 214 -11.03 22.21 13.28
C ALA A 214 -12.55 22.30 13.18
N VAL A 215 -13.24 21.18 12.95
CA VAL A 215 -14.71 21.15 12.90
C VAL A 215 -15.34 21.51 14.25
N ALA A 216 -14.80 21.00 15.36
CA ALA A 216 -15.28 21.34 16.71
C ALA A 216 -15.11 22.83 17.05
N ASN A 217 -14.06 23.47 16.51
CA ASN A 217 -13.84 24.91 16.64
C ASN A 217 -14.75 25.76 15.73
N GLY A 218 -15.60 25.13 14.91
CA GLY A 218 -16.46 25.82 13.95
C GLY A 218 -15.71 26.35 12.73
N GLU A 219 -14.52 25.82 12.43
CA GLU A 219 -13.74 26.24 11.27
C GLU A 219 -14.42 25.80 9.97
N SER A 220 -14.84 26.75 9.14
CA SER A 220 -15.39 26.47 7.82
C SER A 220 -14.37 25.69 7.00
N GLN A 221 -14.85 24.67 6.29
CA GLN A 221 -14.00 23.84 5.45
C GLN A 221 -14.20 24.17 3.98
N HIS A 222 -13.12 24.14 3.20
CA HIS A 222 -13.10 24.54 1.80
C HIS A 222 -13.08 23.31 0.89
N VAL A 223 -14.08 23.21 0.00
CA VAL A 223 -14.31 22.04 -0.86
C VAL A 223 -14.28 22.39 -2.36
N GLY A 224 -14.18 23.68 -2.67
CA GLY A 224 -13.85 24.20 -4.01
C GLY A 224 -13.07 25.49 -3.88
N TRP A 225 -11.95 25.64 -4.59
CA TRP A 225 -11.07 26.80 -4.44
C TRP A 225 -10.35 27.16 -5.73
N ALA A 226 -10.18 28.46 -5.95
CA ALA A 226 -9.35 29.03 -7.01
C ALA A 226 -7.92 29.24 -6.51
N TYR A 227 -6.94 29.15 -7.39
CA TYR A 227 -5.55 29.46 -7.09
C TYR A 227 -4.91 30.25 -8.23
N GLN A 228 -4.51 31.49 -7.95
CA GLN A 228 -3.67 32.28 -8.84
C GLN A 228 -2.21 32.00 -8.50
N ARG A 229 -1.45 31.46 -9.45
CA ARG A 229 -0.04 31.12 -9.20
C ARG A 229 0.81 32.38 -9.01
N PRO A 230 1.90 32.30 -8.22
CA PRO A 230 2.75 33.46 -7.95
C PRO A 230 3.36 34.12 -9.19
N ASP A 231 3.50 33.39 -10.30
CA ASP A 231 3.99 33.92 -11.57
C ASP A 231 2.98 34.83 -12.30
N GLY A 232 1.72 34.87 -11.83
CA GLY A 232 0.63 35.61 -12.46
C GLY A 232 0.13 35.00 -13.78
N LYS A 233 0.78 33.95 -14.29
CA LYS A 233 0.51 33.35 -15.59
C LYS A 233 -0.43 32.16 -15.48
N GLY A 234 -0.21 31.27 -14.51
CA GLY A 234 -1.01 30.05 -14.37
C GLY A 234 -2.15 30.17 -13.36
N ARG A 235 -3.26 29.48 -13.63
CA ARG A 235 -4.43 29.40 -12.73
C ARG A 235 -4.80 27.94 -12.44
N GLY A 236 -5.20 27.66 -11.21
CA GLY A 236 -5.60 26.33 -10.76
C GLY A 236 -6.96 26.34 -10.07
N PHE A 237 -7.71 25.24 -10.18
CA PHE A 237 -8.96 25.03 -9.45
C PHE A 237 -9.05 23.61 -8.92
N GLY A 238 -9.26 23.46 -7.62
CA GLY A 238 -9.61 22.19 -6.98
C GLY A 238 -11.09 22.14 -6.64
N PHE A 239 -11.74 21.02 -6.92
CA PHE A 239 -13.15 20.80 -6.60
C PHE A 239 -13.35 19.37 -6.12
N THR A 240 -13.80 19.17 -4.88
CA THR A 240 -13.83 17.83 -4.27
C THR A 240 -15.14 17.06 -4.48
N GLY A 241 -16.19 17.72 -4.97
CA GLY A 241 -17.43 17.05 -5.36
C GLY A 241 -17.32 16.33 -6.70
N GLY A 242 -18.29 15.47 -7.01
CA GLY A 242 -18.38 14.76 -8.28
C GLY A 242 -18.31 13.24 -8.15
N HIS A 243 -18.57 12.70 -6.96
CA HIS A 243 -18.68 11.26 -6.76
C HIS A 243 -19.85 10.71 -7.57
N TYR A 244 -21.03 11.34 -7.46
CA TYR A 244 -22.22 10.93 -8.18
C TYR A 244 -22.38 11.69 -9.50
N HIS A 245 -22.56 10.96 -10.60
CA HIS A 245 -22.77 11.57 -11.91
C HIS A 245 -24.07 12.39 -11.97
N VAL A 246 -25.09 12.01 -11.19
CA VAL A 246 -26.36 12.75 -11.12
C VAL A 246 -26.20 14.16 -10.53
N SER A 247 -25.12 14.43 -9.77
CA SER A 247 -24.83 15.76 -9.20
C SER A 247 -24.71 16.83 -10.29
N TRP A 248 -24.28 16.47 -11.50
CA TRP A 248 -24.22 17.37 -12.66
C TRP A 248 -25.58 17.89 -13.11
N ARG A 249 -26.69 17.30 -12.65
CA ARG A 249 -28.04 17.84 -12.85
C ARG A 249 -28.24 19.17 -12.13
N ASN A 250 -27.64 19.36 -10.96
CA ASN A 250 -27.78 20.61 -10.22
C ASN A 250 -27.04 21.74 -10.96
N ASP A 251 -27.78 22.79 -11.33
CA ASP A 251 -27.23 23.86 -12.17
C ASP A 251 -26.10 24.62 -11.49
N MET A 252 -26.15 24.84 -10.17
CA MET A 252 -25.10 25.58 -9.46
C MET A 252 -23.85 24.73 -9.27
N PHE A 253 -24.01 23.44 -8.95
CA PHE A 253 -22.92 22.46 -8.89
C PHE A 253 -22.17 22.36 -10.23
N ARG A 254 -22.90 22.38 -11.35
CA ARG A 254 -22.29 22.39 -12.69
C ARG A 254 -21.67 23.75 -13.03
N LYS A 255 -22.38 24.84 -12.74
CA LYS A 255 -21.97 26.21 -13.08
C LYS A 255 -20.64 26.59 -12.44
N VAL A 256 -20.39 26.25 -11.17
CA VAL A 256 -19.11 26.57 -10.50
C VAL A 256 -17.92 25.94 -11.23
N VAL A 257 -18.05 24.71 -11.72
CA VAL A 257 -17.01 24.02 -12.49
C VAL A 257 -16.85 24.62 -13.89
N LEU A 258 -17.96 24.92 -14.58
CA LEU A 258 -17.90 25.58 -15.90
C LEU A 258 -17.24 26.97 -15.82
N ASN A 259 -17.60 27.77 -14.81
CA ASN A 259 -16.99 29.07 -14.57
C ASN A 259 -15.50 28.93 -14.24
N ALA A 260 -15.12 27.93 -13.44
CA ALA A 260 -13.72 27.66 -13.13
C ALA A 260 -12.90 27.32 -14.37
N ILE A 261 -13.45 26.53 -15.30
CA ILE A 261 -12.76 26.15 -16.55
C ILE A 261 -12.51 27.38 -17.44
N LEU A 262 -13.48 28.29 -17.59
CA LEU A 262 -13.25 29.54 -18.32
C LEU A 262 -12.19 30.39 -17.62
N TRP A 263 -12.29 30.54 -16.30
CA TRP A 263 -11.36 31.35 -15.53
C TRP A 263 -9.93 30.81 -15.61
N THR A 264 -9.72 29.49 -15.49
CA THR A 264 -8.38 28.88 -15.63
C THR A 264 -7.86 28.95 -17.06
N ALA A 265 -8.73 29.01 -18.06
CA ALA A 265 -8.37 29.24 -19.47
C ALA A 265 -8.12 30.71 -19.80
N HIS A 266 -8.15 31.62 -18.82
CA HIS A 266 -8.04 33.07 -19.02
C HIS A 266 -9.12 33.68 -19.93
N VAL A 267 -10.30 33.08 -19.95
CA VAL A 267 -11.48 33.59 -20.64
C VAL A 267 -12.42 34.26 -19.64
N ASP A 268 -13.03 35.38 -20.03
CA ASP A 268 -13.95 36.12 -19.19
C ASP A 268 -15.18 35.27 -18.82
N VAL A 269 -15.42 35.15 -17.52
CA VAL A 269 -16.61 34.47 -17.01
C VAL A 269 -17.78 35.46 -17.04
N PRO A 270 -18.89 35.21 -17.78
CA PRO A 270 -20.03 36.11 -17.80
C PRO A 270 -20.55 36.40 -16.40
N LYS A 271 -21.09 37.61 -16.15
CA LYS A 271 -21.62 37.99 -14.83
C LYS A 271 -22.77 37.09 -14.35
N ALA A 272 -23.55 36.52 -15.27
CA ALA A 272 -24.59 35.53 -14.98
C ALA A 272 -24.05 34.08 -14.82
N GLY A 273 -22.73 33.88 -14.95
CA GLY A 273 -22.06 32.60 -15.09
C GLY A 273 -22.25 31.97 -16.48
N VAL A 274 -21.56 30.87 -16.74
CA VAL A 274 -21.68 30.13 -18.00
C VAL A 274 -23.13 29.62 -18.17
N PRO A 275 -23.83 29.98 -19.26
CA PRO A 275 -25.15 29.44 -19.53
C PRO A 275 -25.05 27.95 -19.84
N SER A 276 -25.83 27.12 -19.16
CA SER A 276 -25.89 25.68 -19.45
C SER A 276 -27.27 25.13 -19.14
N LYS A 277 -27.84 24.38 -20.08
CA LYS A 277 -29.12 23.69 -19.88
C LYS A 277 -28.97 22.58 -18.85
N THR A 278 -29.98 22.42 -18.00
CA THR A 278 -30.08 21.29 -17.05
C THR A 278 -30.11 19.96 -17.82
N PRO A 279 -29.19 19.03 -17.56
CA PRO A 279 -29.19 17.72 -18.19
C PRO A 279 -30.47 16.93 -17.94
N THR A 280 -31.02 16.31 -18.99
CA THR A 280 -32.15 15.37 -18.85
C THR A 280 -31.70 14.03 -18.26
N ASP A 281 -32.67 13.16 -17.91
CA ASP A 281 -32.41 11.78 -17.53
C ASP A 281 -31.66 11.00 -18.62
N GLU A 282 -32.03 11.22 -19.88
CA GLU A 282 -31.40 10.59 -21.05
C GLU A 282 -29.96 11.06 -21.20
N GLU A 283 -29.70 12.36 -21.09
CA GLU A 283 -28.34 12.90 -21.18
C GLU A 283 -27.41 12.37 -20.08
N LEU A 284 -27.92 12.17 -18.85
CA LEU A 284 -27.12 11.61 -17.75
C LEU A 284 -26.90 10.09 -17.85
N LYS A 285 -27.70 9.38 -18.66
CA LYS A 285 -27.51 7.95 -18.94
C LYS A 285 -26.62 7.72 -20.17
N GLN A 286 -26.38 8.74 -20.98
CA GLN A 286 -25.51 8.67 -22.15
C GLN A 286 -24.04 8.64 -21.72
N ASN A 287 -23.24 7.85 -22.44
CA ASN A 287 -21.78 7.81 -22.30
C ASN A 287 -21.25 7.44 -20.91
N LEU A 288 -22.06 6.82 -20.04
CA LEU A 288 -21.60 6.23 -18.78
C LEU A 288 -20.38 5.34 -19.04
N ASP A 289 -19.38 5.41 -18.18
CA ASP A 289 -18.16 4.66 -18.39
C ASP A 289 -18.48 3.15 -18.39
N ASP A 290 -17.87 2.40 -19.30
CA ASP A 290 -17.98 0.94 -19.27
C ASP A 290 -17.24 0.41 -18.04
N LYS A 291 -17.99 0.19 -16.96
CA LYS A 291 -17.49 -0.42 -15.71
C LYS A 291 -17.35 -1.94 -15.82
N GLY A 292 -17.62 -2.53 -16.99
CA GLY A 292 -17.84 -3.95 -17.19
C GLY A 292 -19.04 -4.45 -16.39
N LYS A 293 -19.53 -5.66 -16.71
CA LYS A 293 -20.33 -6.39 -15.72
C LYS A 293 -19.43 -6.56 -14.50
N ARG A 294 -19.84 -6.01 -13.35
CA ARG A 294 -19.20 -6.21 -12.05
C ARG A 294 -18.69 -7.64 -12.04
N LYS A 295 -17.36 -7.87 -12.08
CA LYS A 295 -16.83 -9.19 -11.77
C LYS A 295 -17.50 -9.50 -10.45
N LYS A 296 -18.38 -10.51 -10.43
CA LYS A 296 -18.99 -10.95 -9.18
C LYS A 296 -17.81 -11.00 -8.22
N PRO A 297 -17.87 -10.36 -7.03
CA PRO A 297 -16.89 -10.68 -6.01
C PRO A 297 -16.78 -12.20 -6.05
N ALA A 298 -15.55 -12.73 -6.18
CA ALA A 298 -15.33 -14.18 -6.20
C ALA A 298 -16.32 -14.74 -5.19
N PRO A 299 -17.29 -15.58 -5.64
CA PRO A 299 -18.51 -15.80 -4.90
C PRO A 299 -18.11 -15.90 -3.46
N GLN A 300 -18.65 -15.04 -2.58
CA GLN A 300 -18.64 -15.37 -1.17
C GLN A 300 -19.10 -16.81 -1.20
N VAL A 301 -18.19 -17.74 -0.86
CA VAL A 301 -18.56 -19.14 -0.80
C VAL A 301 -19.77 -19.06 0.09
N LYS A 302 -20.96 -19.32 -0.49
CA LYS A 302 -22.20 -19.46 0.29
C LYS A 302 -21.73 -20.32 1.42
N LYS A 303 -21.73 -19.78 2.65
CA LYS A 303 -21.24 -20.49 3.83
C LYS A 303 -21.91 -21.85 3.70
N LEU A 304 -21.10 -22.87 3.39
CA LEU A 304 -21.68 -24.17 3.04
C LEU A 304 -22.57 -24.49 4.23
N ASP A 305 -23.83 -24.78 3.91
CA ASP A 305 -24.89 -24.97 4.89
C ASP A 305 -24.34 -25.76 6.09
N SER A 306 -24.58 -25.28 7.30
CA SER A 306 -23.77 -25.53 8.51
C SER A 306 -23.87 -26.94 9.10
N ARG A 307 -23.69 -27.96 8.28
CA ARG A 307 -23.23 -29.30 8.67
C ARG A 307 -21.69 -29.30 8.66
N PRO A 308 -20.98 -29.92 9.62
CA PRO A 308 -19.52 -29.78 9.68
C PRO A 308 -18.90 -30.45 8.44
N PRO A 309 -18.17 -29.71 7.58
CA PRO A 309 -17.59 -30.25 6.33
C PRO A 309 -16.68 -31.47 6.53
N LEU A 310 -16.16 -31.65 7.75
CA LEU A 310 -15.23 -32.72 8.12
C LEU A 310 -15.89 -34.09 8.26
N GLU A 311 -17.15 -34.19 8.69
CA GLU A 311 -17.83 -35.50 8.81
C GLU A 311 -18.05 -36.13 7.44
N THR A 312 -18.48 -35.34 6.45
CA THR A 312 -18.61 -35.79 5.06
C THR A 312 -17.28 -36.27 4.48
N LEU A 313 -16.20 -35.55 4.77
CA LEU A 313 -14.86 -35.93 4.30
C LEU A 313 -14.36 -37.21 4.97
N VAL A 314 -14.59 -37.40 6.28
CA VAL A 314 -14.25 -38.63 6.99
C VAL A 314 -15.06 -39.83 6.46
N ASN A 315 -16.35 -39.64 6.21
CA ASN A 315 -17.19 -40.68 5.60
C ASN A 315 -16.72 -41.03 4.19
N ALA A 316 -16.30 -40.04 3.39
CA ALA A 316 -15.76 -40.27 2.06
C ALA A 316 -14.43 -41.04 2.10
N ILE A 317 -13.57 -40.79 3.10
CA ILE A 317 -12.33 -41.53 3.30
C ILE A 317 -12.61 -42.99 3.69
N ASP A 318 -13.53 -43.25 4.62
CA ASP A 318 -13.89 -44.62 5.02
C ASP A 318 -14.54 -45.39 3.85
N SER A 319 -15.35 -44.70 3.04
CA SER A 319 -16.09 -45.32 1.93
C SER A 319 -15.27 -45.55 0.66
N SER A 320 -14.14 -44.86 0.45
CA SER A 320 -13.45 -44.90 -0.85
C SER A 320 -12.78 -46.24 -1.14
N GLY A 321 -12.33 -46.97 -0.12
CA GLY A 321 -11.57 -48.24 -0.24
C GLY A 321 -10.22 -48.16 -0.97
N ASN A 322 -9.96 -47.07 -1.70
CA ASN A 322 -8.75 -46.82 -2.48
C ASN A 322 -7.71 -46.03 -1.67
N PRO A 323 -6.51 -46.58 -1.38
CA PRO A 323 -5.48 -45.93 -0.58
C PRO A 323 -5.00 -44.58 -1.12
N GLU A 324 -4.88 -44.40 -2.44
CA GLU A 324 -4.45 -43.12 -3.03
C GLU A 324 -5.48 -42.01 -2.80
N THR A 325 -6.76 -42.35 -2.93
CA THR A 325 -7.86 -41.41 -2.66
C THR A 325 -7.89 -41.03 -1.19
N GLN A 326 -7.72 -42.00 -0.28
CA GLN A 326 -7.64 -41.76 1.16
C GLN A 326 -6.48 -40.84 1.50
N LYS A 327 -5.29 -41.10 0.96
CA LYS A 327 -4.09 -40.27 1.16
C LYS A 327 -4.30 -38.84 0.65
N ALA A 328 -4.89 -38.67 -0.52
CA ALA A 328 -5.17 -37.34 -1.09
C ALA A 328 -6.18 -36.56 -0.24
N LEU A 329 -7.27 -37.19 0.19
CA LEU A 329 -8.29 -36.56 1.04
C LEU A 329 -7.73 -36.16 2.41
N ILE A 330 -7.01 -37.06 3.09
CA ILE A 330 -6.38 -36.75 4.38
C ILE A 330 -5.37 -35.61 4.22
N SER A 331 -4.54 -35.64 3.18
CA SER A 331 -3.59 -34.55 2.88
C SER A 331 -4.28 -33.21 2.66
N GLY A 332 -5.40 -33.20 1.93
CA GLY A 332 -6.23 -32.02 1.71
C GLY A 332 -6.81 -31.46 3.00
N ILE A 333 -7.33 -32.33 3.88
CA ILE A 333 -7.84 -31.94 5.20
C ILE A 333 -6.72 -31.32 6.04
N ILE A 334 -5.57 -31.99 6.15
CA ILE A 334 -4.42 -31.47 6.90
C ILE A 334 -4.01 -30.09 6.39
N LEU A 335 -3.95 -29.91 5.06
CA LEU A 335 -3.58 -28.63 4.45
C LEU A 335 -4.59 -27.52 4.76
N GLY A 336 -5.89 -27.84 4.72
CA GLY A 336 -7.00 -26.94 5.05
C GLY A 336 -7.06 -26.57 6.53
N LEU A 337 -6.75 -27.51 7.43
CA LEU A 337 -6.75 -27.29 8.88
C LEU A 337 -5.41 -26.75 9.41
N LYS A 338 -4.35 -26.68 8.59
CA LYS A 338 -3.01 -26.27 9.03
C LYS A 338 -3.03 -24.89 9.69
N GLY A 339 -2.63 -24.84 10.96
CA GLY A 339 -2.59 -23.63 11.78
C GLY A 339 -3.82 -23.44 12.67
N GLN A 340 -4.87 -24.26 12.50
CA GLN A 340 -5.99 -24.30 13.43
C GLN A 340 -5.63 -25.07 14.70
N ARG A 341 -6.34 -24.78 15.79
CA ARG A 341 -6.23 -25.44 17.09
C ARG A 341 -7.57 -25.97 17.53
N ASN A 342 -7.57 -26.96 18.42
CA ASN A 342 -8.79 -27.46 19.07
C ASN A 342 -9.90 -27.83 18.09
N VAL A 343 -9.53 -28.32 16.90
CA VAL A 343 -10.50 -28.80 15.91
C VAL A 343 -11.09 -30.07 16.49
N LYS A 344 -12.38 -30.07 16.83
CA LYS A 344 -13.02 -31.28 17.37
C LYS A 344 -12.95 -32.41 16.33
N PRO A 345 -12.52 -33.62 16.71
CA PRO A 345 -12.55 -34.74 15.78
C PRO A 345 -14.00 -34.98 15.32
N PRO A 346 -14.25 -35.13 14.01
CA PRO A 346 -15.58 -35.46 13.52
C PRO A 346 -15.97 -36.88 13.94
N LYS A 347 -17.28 -37.16 13.98
CA LYS A 347 -17.78 -38.53 14.24
C LYS A 347 -17.16 -39.53 13.26
N GLY A 348 -16.80 -40.72 13.76
CA GLY A 348 -16.19 -41.78 12.97
C GLY A 348 -14.66 -41.69 12.82
N TRP A 349 -14.03 -40.53 13.09
CA TRP A 349 -12.58 -40.38 12.91
C TRP A 349 -11.76 -41.34 13.78
N SER A 350 -12.11 -41.52 15.05
CA SER A 350 -11.35 -42.40 15.96
C SER A 350 -11.33 -43.86 15.46
N ALA A 351 -12.46 -44.37 14.97
CA ALA A 351 -12.55 -45.71 14.41
C ALA A 351 -11.74 -45.83 13.11
N LEU A 352 -11.85 -44.85 12.23
CA LEU A 352 -11.10 -44.81 10.97
C LEU A 352 -9.59 -44.69 11.18
N SER A 353 -9.16 -43.84 12.11
CA SER A 353 -7.75 -43.68 12.49
C SER A 353 -7.18 -44.99 13.03
N ALA A 354 -7.93 -45.75 13.82
CA ALA A 354 -7.49 -47.05 14.32
C ALA A 354 -7.26 -48.06 13.19
N LYS A 355 -8.11 -48.07 12.16
CA LYS A 355 -7.90 -48.89 10.95
C LYS A 355 -6.60 -48.51 10.24
N PHE A 356 -6.34 -47.21 10.04
CA PHE A 356 -5.17 -46.74 9.31
C PHE A 356 -3.86 -46.92 10.07
N VAL A 357 -3.86 -46.82 11.40
CA VAL A 357 -2.67 -47.11 12.21
C VAL A 357 -2.21 -48.57 12.02
N ASN A 358 -3.13 -49.48 11.71
CA ASN A 358 -2.87 -50.90 11.44
C ASN A 358 -2.74 -51.26 9.95
N SER A 359 -2.76 -50.28 9.03
CA SER A 359 -2.59 -50.53 7.58
C SER A 359 -1.20 -51.12 7.26
N ASP A 360 -0.90 -51.57 6.04
CA ASP A 360 0.48 -51.82 5.61
C ASP A 360 1.11 -50.60 4.89
N ASP A 361 0.29 -49.61 4.50
CA ASP A 361 0.75 -48.39 3.85
C ASP A 361 1.35 -47.41 4.87
N ALA A 362 2.67 -47.26 4.83
CA ALA A 362 3.42 -46.37 5.71
C ALA A 362 3.03 -44.89 5.58
N GLN A 363 2.65 -44.43 4.38
CA GLN A 363 2.26 -43.05 4.13
C GLN A 363 0.85 -42.78 4.67
N LEU A 364 -0.08 -43.72 4.51
CA LEU A 364 -1.42 -43.65 5.07
C LEU A 364 -1.39 -43.63 6.61
N LYS A 365 -0.56 -44.48 7.23
CA LYS A 365 -0.27 -44.44 8.68
C LYS A 365 0.19 -43.05 9.11
N LYS A 366 1.17 -42.48 8.39
CA LYS A 366 1.75 -41.18 8.70
C LYS A 366 0.70 -40.06 8.62
N LEU A 367 -0.09 -40.04 7.54
CA LEU A 367 -1.14 -39.05 7.32
C LEU A 367 -2.27 -39.15 8.36
N ALA A 368 -2.71 -40.37 8.70
CA ALA A 368 -3.71 -40.58 9.74
C ALA A 368 -3.23 -40.06 11.11
N LYS A 369 -1.99 -40.38 11.50
CA LYS A 369 -1.38 -39.83 12.72
C LYS A 369 -1.33 -38.31 12.71
N GLN A 370 -0.91 -37.69 11.61
CA GLN A 370 -0.85 -36.23 11.47
C GLN A 370 -2.24 -35.59 11.62
N LEU A 371 -3.28 -36.15 11.02
CA LEU A 371 -4.63 -35.62 11.13
C LEU A 371 -5.21 -35.80 12.55
N SER A 372 -4.97 -36.93 13.21
CA SER A 372 -5.35 -37.13 14.62
C SER A 372 -4.67 -36.13 15.56
N GLN A 373 -3.43 -35.73 15.27
CA GLN A 373 -2.75 -34.66 16.01
C GLN A 373 -3.40 -33.29 15.79
N VAL A 374 -3.89 -32.99 14.59
CA VAL A 374 -4.63 -31.73 14.31
C VAL A 374 -5.93 -31.67 15.10
N PHE A 375 -6.60 -32.80 15.28
CA PHE A 375 -7.81 -32.90 16.12
C PHE A 375 -7.53 -32.86 17.63
N GLY A 376 -6.25 -32.87 18.04
CA GLY A 376 -5.86 -32.79 19.44
C GLY A 376 -6.20 -34.06 20.24
N ASP A 377 -6.26 -35.23 19.58
CA ASP A 377 -6.46 -36.51 20.25
C ASP A 377 -5.38 -36.71 21.34
N GLU A 378 -5.81 -37.12 22.54
CA GLU A 378 -4.94 -37.32 23.68
C GLU A 378 -3.89 -38.40 23.41
N SER A 379 -4.29 -39.50 22.75
CA SER A 379 -3.39 -40.58 22.35
C SER A 379 -2.35 -40.11 21.33
N ALA A 380 -2.79 -39.35 20.32
CA ALA A 380 -1.89 -38.79 19.31
C ALA A 380 -0.89 -37.80 19.91
N THR A 381 -1.29 -37.10 20.97
CA THR A 381 -0.40 -36.18 21.68
C THR A 381 0.62 -36.93 22.53
N LEU A 382 0.21 -37.97 23.26
CA LEU A 382 1.14 -38.83 24.00
C LEU A 382 2.18 -39.44 23.05
N GLN A 383 1.74 -39.89 21.87
CA GLN A 383 2.65 -40.39 20.83
C GLN A 383 3.60 -39.31 20.32
N ALA A 384 3.10 -38.09 20.04
CA ALA A 384 3.96 -36.99 19.60
C ALA A 384 5.01 -36.61 20.67
N ILE A 385 4.63 -36.61 21.95
CA ILE A 385 5.58 -36.38 23.05
C ILE A 385 6.60 -37.50 23.13
N ALA A 386 6.18 -38.77 22.99
CA ALA A 386 7.08 -39.92 22.99
C ALA A 386 8.09 -39.84 21.83
N THR A 387 7.62 -39.61 20.60
CA THR A 387 8.48 -39.40 19.43
C THR A 387 9.44 -38.24 19.62
N LEU A 388 8.99 -37.11 20.17
CA LEU A 388 9.85 -35.95 20.39
C LEU A 388 10.98 -36.23 21.41
N LYS A 389 10.70 -37.03 22.45
CA LYS A 389 11.67 -37.40 23.49
C LYS A 389 12.61 -38.52 23.06
N ASP A 390 12.21 -39.36 22.11
CA ASP A 390 13.02 -40.45 21.61
C ASP A 390 14.15 -39.91 20.71
N LYS A 391 15.39 -40.01 21.19
CA LYS A 391 16.58 -39.58 20.44
C LYS A 391 16.92 -40.49 19.26
N ALA A 392 16.41 -41.72 19.24
CA ALA A 392 16.59 -42.66 18.15
C ALA A 392 15.55 -42.50 17.03
N ALA A 393 14.47 -41.75 17.26
CA ALA A 393 13.46 -41.47 16.25
C ALA A 393 14.00 -40.59 15.11
N ASP A 394 13.43 -40.75 13.91
CA ASP A 394 13.75 -39.92 12.75
C ASP A 394 13.61 -38.42 13.07
N LEU A 395 14.63 -37.63 12.70
CA LEU A 395 14.66 -36.21 13.01
C LEU A 395 13.51 -35.43 12.36
N GLY A 396 13.07 -35.83 11.16
CA GLY A 396 11.93 -35.22 10.48
C GLY A 396 10.62 -35.46 11.23
N ASP A 397 10.45 -36.66 11.78
CA ASP A 397 9.30 -37.00 12.62
C ASP A 397 9.35 -36.27 13.97
N ARG A 398 10.53 -36.14 14.61
CA ARG A 398 10.72 -35.32 15.83
C ARG A 398 10.36 -33.85 15.59
N ARG A 399 10.83 -33.26 14.48
CA ARG A 399 10.49 -31.88 14.08
C ARG A 399 8.99 -31.72 13.83
N SER A 400 8.37 -32.69 13.18
CA SER A 400 6.91 -32.69 12.93
C SER A 400 6.12 -32.76 14.24
N ALA A 401 6.54 -33.61 15.18
CA ALA A 401 5.95 -33.71 16.50
C ALA A 401 6.08 -32.38 17.28
N LEU A 402 7.28 -31.78 17.31
CA LEU A 402 7.50 -30.48 17.95
C LEU A 402 6.60 -29.38 17.35
N ALA A 403 6.54 -29.28 16.02
CA ALA A 403 5.70 -28.30 15.34
C ALA A 403 4.21 -28.48 15.67
N SER A 404 3.74 -29.73 15.71
CA SER A 404 2.36 -30.09 16.08
C SER A 404 2.03 -29.69 17.52
N LEU A 405 2.90 -30.05 18.47
CA LEU A 405 2.72 -29.73 19.89
C LEU A 405 2.77 -28.21 20.15
N LEU A 406 3.60 -27.47 19.40
CA LEU A 406 3.66 -26.00 19.43
C LEU A 406 2.36 -25.38 18.91
N ILE A 407 1.83 -25.89 17.79
CA ILE A 407 0.55 -25.45 17.24
C ILE A 407 -0.54 -25.67 18.28
N GLN A 408 -0.61 -26.85 18.92
CA GLN A 408 -1.64 -27.13 19.92
C GLN A 408 -1.39 -26.49 21.29
N ARG A 409 -0.24 -25.80 21.49
CA ARG A 409 0.15 -25.18 22.76
C ARG A 409 0.02 -26.13 23.96
N ARG A 410 0.50 -27.36 23.80
CA ARG A 410 0.41 -28.40 24.83
C ARG A 410 1.14 -28.01 26.11
N LYS A 411 0.48 -28.18 27.25
CA LYS A 411 0.96 -27.76 28.58
C LYS A 411 2.26 -28.46 29.01
N GLU A 412 2.52 -29.64 28.46
CA GLU A 412 3.71 -30.45 28.73
C GLU A 412 4.96 -29.90 28.02
N LEU A 413 4.76 -29.12 26.95
CA LEU A 413 5.83 -28.71 26.05
C LEU A 413 6.87 -27.76 26.67
N PRO A 414 6.53 -26.78 27.52
CA PRO A 414 7.51 -25.92 28.18
C PRO A 414 8.65 -26.65 28.90
N ALA A 415 8.37 -27.80 29.53
CA ALA A 415 9.39 -28.60 30.20
C ALA A 415 10.30 -29.30 29.18
N ILE A 416 9.71 -29.84 28.10
CA ILE A 416 10.44 -30.52 27.02
C ILE A 416 11.30 -29.52 26.24
N LEU A 417 10.81 -28.31 25.97
CA LEU A 417 11.58 -27.29 25.25
C LEU A 417 12.90 -26.97 25.95
N LYS A 418 12.94 -26.98 27.28
CA LYS A 418 14.17 -26.76 28.06
C LYS A 418 15.21 -27.83 27.79
N THR A 419 14.82 -29.11 27.68
CA THR A 419 15.75 -30.21 27.42
C THR A 419 16.24 -30.19 25.97
N LEU A 420 15.39 -29.78 25.04
CA LEU A 420 15.72 -29.70 23.62
C LEU A 420 16.71 -28.57 23.27
N LEU A 421 16.95 -27.59 24.16
CA LEU A 421 17.97 -26.56 23.94
C LEU A 421 19.37 -27.16 23.79
N ASP A 422 19.62 -28.27 24.49
CA ASP A 422 20.93 -28.92 24.53
C ASP A 422 21.09 -29.96 23.39
N GLU A 423 20.05 -30.15 22.55
CA GLU A 423 20.09 -31.01 21.37
C GLU A 423 20.26 -30.19 20.09
N GLU A 424 21.49 -30.13 19.56
CA GLU A 424 21.84 -29.33 18.37
C GLU A 424 20.82 -29.44 17.21
N PRO A 425 20.32 -30.63 16.81
CA PRO A 425 19.41 -30.75 15.67
C PRO A 425 18.03 -30.09 15.83
N LEU A 426 17.61 -29.82 17.08
CA LEU A 426 16.31 -29.25 17.44
C LEU A 426 16.42 -27.93 18.23
N ARG A 427 17.64 -27.48 18.52
CA ARG A 427 17.94 -26.32 19.38
C ARG A 427 17.21 -25.05 18.92
N ILE A 428 17.30 -24.72 17.63
CA ILE A 428 16.71 -23.48 17.09
C ILE A 428 15.18 -23.53 17.15
N GLU A 429 14.58 -24.67 16.79
CA GLU A 429 13.14 -24.89 16.90
C GLU A 429 12.67 -24.83 18.36
N ALA A 430 13.47 -25.36 19.29
CA ALA A 430 13.21 -25.28 20.73
C ALA A 430 13.26 -23.83 21.23
N ILE A 431 14.33 -23.08 20.91
CA ILE A 431 14.46 -21.64 21.22
C ILE A 431 13.25 -20.87 20.71
N ARG A 432 12.85 -21.07 19.45
CA ARG A 432 11.67 -20.41 18.87
C ARG A 432 10.37 -20.84 19.54
N GLY A 433 10.29 -22.09 20.01
CA GLY A 433 9.16 -22.64 20.74
C GLY A 433 8.84 -21.92 22.05
N PHE A 434 9.85 -21.34 22.73
CA PHE A 434 9.63 -20.55 23.95
C PHE A 434 8.69 -19.36 23.73
N SER A 435 8.65 -18.80 22.52
CA SER A 435 7.76 -17.67 22.18
C SER A 435 6.26 -18.03 22.30
N ALA A 436 5.90 -19.30 22.11
CA ALA A 436 4.52 -19.75 22.14
C ALA A 436 3.91 -19.78 23.56
N PHE A 437 4.75 -19.78 24.60
CA PHE A 437 4.35 -19.96 26.00
C PHE A 437 4.81 -18.80 26.88
N GLU A 438 4.26 -18.72 28.09
CA GLU A 438 4.80 -17.90 29.19
C GLU A 438 5.58 -18.80 30.13
N ILE A 439 6.84 -19.08 29.76
CA ILE A 439 7.72 -19.94 30.54
C ILE A 439 8.38 -19.10 31.64
N PRO A 440 8.22 -19.47 32.92
CA PRO A 440 8.93 -18.81 34.00
C PRO A 440 10.44 -18.85 33.78
N ASN A 441 11.12 -17.72 34.01
CA ASN A 441 12.57 -17.56 33.84
C ASN A 441 13.11 -17.85 32.43
N ALA A 442 12.25 -17.79 31.40
CA ALA A 442 12.67 -17.99 29.99
C ALA A 442 13.88 -17.13 29.60
N GLY A 443 13.88 -15.86 30.00
CA GLY A 443 14.98 -14.93 29.73
C GLY A 443 16.31 -15.44 30.26
N ALA A 444 16.35 -15.79 31.55
CA ALA A 444 17.56 -16.35 32.18
C ALA A 444 17.99 -17.68 31.56
N ILE A 445 17.05 -18.58 31.24
CA ILE A 445 17.34 -19.88 30.63
C ILE A 445 18.02 -19.73 29.26
N LEU A 446 17.49 -18.83 28.42
CA LEU A 446 17.99 -18.61 27.06
C LEU A 446 19.29 -17.79 27.08
N LEU A 447 19.33 -16.69 27.85
CA LEU A 447 20.52 -15.84 27.94
C LEU A 447 21.71 -16.55 28.60
N GLY A 448 21.46 -17.45 29.55
CA GLY A 448 22.52 -18.25 30.17
C GLY A 448 23.24 -19.20 29.21
N ARG A 449 22.63 -19.54 28.06
CA ARG A 449 23.22 -20.37 26.99
C ARG A 449 23.69 -19.57 25.78
N TYR A 450 23.37 -18.28 25.74
CA TYR A 450 23.73 -17.40 24.62
C TYR A 450 25.22 -17.43 24.24
N PRO A 451 26.20 -17.35 25.18
CA PRO A 451 27.62 -17.29 24.80
C PRO A 451 28.13 -18.58 24.16
N ASP A 452 27.54 -19.73 24.50
CA ASP A 452 28.00 -21.05 24.06
C ASP A 452 27.38 -21.48 22.72
N PHE A 453 26.38 -20.75 22.25
CA PHE A 453 25.60 -21.11 21.07
C PHE A 453 26.15 -20.46 19.79
N GLU A 454 25.97 -21.17 18.68
CA GLU A 454 26.34 -20.68 17.35
C GLU A 454 25.54 -19.42 16.95
N PRO A 455 26.05 -18.58 16.03
CA PRO A 455 25.41 -17.31 15.68
C PRO A 455 23.94 -17.42 15.24
N ALA A 456 23.55 -18.54 14.62
CA ALA A 456 22.17 -18.79 14.23
C ALA A 456 21.24 -18.97 15.46
N ALA A 457 21.68 -19.73 16.47
CA ALA A 457 20.95 -19.89 17.72
C ALA A 457 20.97 -18.63 18.59
N GLN A 458 22.08 -17.90 18.65
CA GLN A 458 22.15 -16.58 19.30
C GLN A 458 21.10 -15.60 18.73
N ARG A 459 20.99 -15.54 17.40
CA ARG A 459 19.96 -14.74 16.74
C ARG A 459 18.56 -15.22 17.09
N ALA A 460 18.32 -16.53 17.07
CA ALA A 460 17.03 -17.09 17.46
C ALA A 460 16.66 -16.74 18.92
N ILE A 461 17.63 -16.69 19.84
CA ILE A 461 17.41 -16.27 21.23
C ILE A 461 16.92 -14.82 21.26
N ILE A 462 17.63 -13.90 20.62
CA ILE A 462 17.27 -12.48 20.59
C ILE A 462 15.87 -12.28 20.01
N GLU A 463 15.58 -12.94 18.88
CA GLU A 463 14.28 -12.90 18.22
C GLU A 463 13.16 -13.42 19.13
N THR A 464 13.37 -14.58 19.78
CA THR A 464 12.42 -15.15 20.73
C THR A 464 12.17 -14.22 21.91
N LEU A 465 13.22 -13.63 22.49
CA LEU A 465 13.09 -12.73 23.63
C LEU A 465 12.32 -11.46 23.26
N ALA A 466 12.42 -11.01 22.00
CA ALA A 466 11.68 -9.88 21.46
C ALA A 466 10.20 -10.17 21.12
N THR A 467 9.65 -11.34 21.47
CA THR A 467 8.25 -11.69 21.20
C THR A 467 7.29 -11.45 22.36
N ARG A 468 7.78 -11.25 23.58
CA ARG A 468 6.95 -11.15 24.79
C ARG A 468 7.51 -10.14 25.77
N LYS A 469 6.63 -9.43 26.48
CA LYS A 469 7.03 -8.34 27.38
C LYS A 469 8.05 -8.78 28.45
N LYS A 470 7.72 -9.83 29.23
CA LYS A 470 8.63 -10.35 30.27
C LYS A 470 9.97 -10.84 29.73
N TYR A 471 10.00 -11.33 28.48
CA TYR A 471 11.22 -11.83 27.87
C TYR A 471 12.08 -10.68 27.35
N ALA A 472 11.42 -9.68 26.76
CA ALA A 472 12.03 -8.44 26.31
C ALA A 472 12.65 -7.68 27.49
N GLU A 473 12.03 -7.73 28.68
CA GLU A 473 12.58 -7.15 29.91
C GLU A 473 13.91 -7.81 30.30
N SER A 474 14.02 -9.14 30.21
CA SER A 474 15.30 -9.84 30.45
C SER A 474 16.38 -9.50 29.41
N LEU A 475 16.01 -9.42 28.13
CA LEU A 475 16.94 -8.98 27.09
C LEU A 475 17.38 -7.53 27.31
N PHE A 476 16.47 -6.66 27.73
CA PHE A 476 16.77 -5.27 28.04
C PHE A 476 17.74 -5.15 29.22
N GLN A 477 17.55 -5.95 30.27
CA GLN A 477 18.51 -6.03 31.38
C GLN A 477 19.89 -6.51 30.91
N ALA A 478 19.95 -7.49 30.00
CA ALA A 478 21.22 -7.96 29.43
C ALA A 478 21.92 -6.89 28.57
N LEU A 479 21.15 -6.05 27.86
CA LEU A 479 21.66 -4.88 27.13
C LEU A 479 22.17 -3.79 28.08
N GLU A 480 21.44 -3.51 29.18
CA GLU A 480 21.87 -2.55 30.21
C GLU A 480 23.16 -3.04 30.91
N ALA A 481 23.25 -4.34 31.19
CA ALA A 481 24.43 -4.98 31.77
C ALA A 481 25.59 -5.21 30.78
N LYS A 482 25.40 -4.88 29.50
CA LYS A 482 26.38 -5.08 28.41
C LYS A 482 26.83 -6.54 28.20
N THR A 483 26.07 -7.52 28.70
CA THR A 483 26.32 -8.94 28.42
C THR A 483 25.88 -9.33 27.01
N ILE A 484 24.96 -8.56 26.42
CA ILE A 484 24.61 -8.60 25.00
C ILE A 484 24.98 -7.24 24.39
N SER A 485 25.72 -7.26 23.28
CA SER A 485 26.01 -6.03 22.52
C SER A 485 24.76 -5.53 21.80
N LYS A 486 24.61 -4.20 21.72
CA LYS A 486 23.55 -3.57 20.91
C LYS A 486 23.61 -4.01 19.44
N ASP A 487 24.81 -4.23 18.91
CA ASP A 487 25.01 -4.62 17.50
C ASP A 487 24.54 -6.05 17.21
N ALA A 488 24.37 -6.87 18.26
CA ALA A 488 23.80 -8.20 18.13
C ALA A 488 22.29 -8.16 17.83
N ILE A 489 21.61 -7.03 18.13
CA ILE A 489 20.16 -6.92 18.00
C ILE A 489 19.79 -6.49 16.56
N PRO A 490 19.11 -7.33 15.78
CA PRO A 490 18.65 -6.92 14.45
C PRO A 490 17.67 -5.75 14.53
N VAL A 491 17.72 -4.84 13.56
CA VAL A 491 16.85 -3.64 13.50
C VAL A 491 15.37 -3.97 13.63
N TYR A 492 14.91 -5.07 13.02
CA TYR A 492 13.52 -5.53 13.15
C TYR A 492 13.16 -6.01 14.57
N ALA A 493 14.13 -6.58 15.31
CA ALA A 493 13.93 -6.98 16.71
C ALA A 493 13.86 -5.75 17.62
N ILE A 494 14.67 -4.71 17.38
CA ILE A 494 14.60 -3.43 18.09
C ILE A 494 13.19 -2.84 18.04
N ARG A 495 12.52 -2.92 16.88
CA ARG A 495 11.15 -2.41 16.72
C ARG A 495 10.13 -3.19 17.56
N SER A 496 10.22 -4.53 17.55
CA SER A 496 9.37 -5.37 18.42
C SER A 496 9.61 -5.08 19.91
N LEU A 497 10.88 -4.91 20.31
CA LEU A 497 11.25 -4.51 21.66
C LEU A 497 10.70 -3.13 22.03
N GLY A 498 10.76 -2.15 21.13
CA GLY A 498 10.17 -0.83 21.34
C GLY A 498 8.66 -0.88 21.59
N LYS A 499 7.93 -1.76 20.89
CA LYS A 499 6.50 -1.98 21.13
C LYS A 499 6.23 -2.62 22.50
N LEU A 500 7.06 -3.57 22.91
CA LEU A 500 6.89 -4.31 24.16
C LEU A 500 7.31 -3.52 25.42
N LEU A 501 8.40 -2.75 25.30
CA LEU A 501 9.06 -2.06 26.41
C LEU A 501 8.76 -0.56 26.46
N GLY A 502 8.21 0.01 25.38
CA GLY A 502 7.78 1.39 25.31
C GLY A 502 8.92 2.41 25.28
N ARG A 503 8.60 3.64 25.70
CA ARG A 503 9.46 4.83 25.50
C ARG A 503 10.85 4.72 26.13
N LYS A 504 10.97 4.06 27.29
CA LYS A 504 12.26 3.90 27.99
C LYS A 504 13.27 3.17 27.10
N PHE A 505 12.85 2.08 26.47
CA PHE A 505 13.70 1.33 25.55
C PHE A 505 13.99 2.14 24.28
N THR A 506 12.96 2.71 23.64
CA THR A 506 13.13 3.40 22.36
C THR A 506 14.01 4.64 22.45
N LYS A 507 14.05 5.32 23.60
CA LYS A 507 14.92 6.49 23.82
C LYS A 507 16.41 6.13 23.74
N THR A 508 16.79 4.96 24.24
CA THR A 508 18.21 4.57 24.38
C THR A 508 18.65 3.60 23.28
N TYR A 509 17.80 2.66 22.91
CA TYR A 509 18.10 1.56 21.99
C TYR A 509 17.25 1.57 20.73
N GLY A 510 16.34 2.54 20.57
CA GLY A 510 15.52 2.67 19.37
C GLY A 510 16.37 2.87 18.11
N VAL A 511 15.76 2.56 16.95
CA VAL A 511 16.36 2.86 15.65
C VAL A 511 16.42 4.39 15.54
N LEU A 512 17.63 4.93 15.40
CA LEU A 512 17.84 6.36 15.14
C LEU A 512 17.11 6.71 13.85
N LYS A 513 16.35 7.80 13.86
CA LYS A 513 15.80 8.36 12.62
C LYS A 513 16.96 8.81 11.77
N PHE A 514 16.98 8.42 10.50
CA PHE A 514 17.92 8.97 9.54
C PHE A 514 17.43 10.38 9.16
N ASP A 515 17.86 11.38 9.94
CA ASP A 515 17.49 12.80 9.78
C ASP A 515 18.34 13.54 8.73
N GLU A 516 19.12 12.80 7.92
CA GLU A 516 19.90 13.41 6.83
C GLU A 516 19.03 13.76 5.63
N ASP A 517 19.49 14.79 4.90
CA ASP A 517 18.94 15.14 3.60
C ASP A 517 19.18 13.99 2.61
N LYS A 518 18.14 13.17 2.45
CA LYS A 518 18.14 12.00 1.58
C LYS A 518 18.39 12.37 0.13
N GLU A 519 17.98 13.56 -0.32
CA GLU A 519 18.23 14.03 -1.69
C GLU A 519 19.71 14.37 -1.88
N ALA A 520 20.32 15.05 -0.92
CA ALA A 520 21.76 15.33 -0.92
C ALA A 520 22.59 14.03 -0.91
N LEU A 521 22.17 13.04 -0.12
CA LEU A 521 22.87 11.76 -0.03
C LEU A 521 22.75 10.94 -1.34
N ILE A 522 21.58 10.94 -1.98
CA ILE A 522 21.42 10.35 -3.32
C ILE A 522 22.37 11.03 -4.31
N ALA A 523 22.43 12.37 -4.32
CA ALA A 523 23.33 13.12 -5.19
C ALA A 523 24.81 12.81 -4.92
N GLU A 524 25.20 12.63 -3.66
CA GLU A 524 26.55 12.21 -3.28
C GLU A 524 26.90 10.84 -3.85
N TYR A 525 26.05 9.84 -3.66
CA TYR A 525 26.32 8.49 -4.16
C TYR A 525 26.29 8.41 -5.69
N LEU A 526 25.46 9.21 -6.37
CA LEU A 526 25.52 9.38 -7.82
C LEU A 526 26.85 9.99 -8.28
N ARG A 527 27.40 10.95 -7.52
CA ARG A 527 28.72 11.54 -7.79
C ARG A 527 29.86 10.55 -7.56
N ILE A 528 29.74 9.67 -6.57
CA ILE A 528 30.69 8.56 -6.35
C ILE A 528 30.60 7.58 -7.54
N ALA A 529 29.39 7.25 -7.98
CA ALA A 529 29.10 6.30 -9.06
C ALA A 529 29.25 6.86 -10.48
N ARG A 530 30.09 7.89 -10.69
CA ARG A 530 30.39 8.42 -12.04
C ARG A 530 30.78 7.31 -13.00
N ALA A 531 30.31 7.39 -14.24
CA ALA A 531 30.41 6.30 -15.23
C ALA A 531 31.82 5.71 -15.39
N GLY A 532 32.88 6.54 -15.35
CA GLY A 532 34.26 6.08 -15.46
C GLY A 532 34.78 5.26 -14.27
N GLU A 533 34.32 5.53 -13.05
CA GLU A 533 34.73 4.79 -11.85
C GLU A 533 33.91 3.50 -11.69
N LEU A 534 32.62 3.56 -12.01
CA LEU A 534 31.76 2.38 -12.00
C LEU A 534 32.17 1.35 -13.07
N ALA A 535 32.71 1.79 -14.21
CA ALA A 535 33.24 0.90 -15.24
C ALA A 535 34.43 0.06 -14.75
N LYS A 536 35.26 0.61 -13.86
CA LYS A 536 36.45 -0.06 -13.27
C LYS A 536 36.11 -0.96 -12.08
N ALA A 537 34.90 -0.85 -11.54
CA ALA A 537 34.47 -1.63 -10.39
C ALA A 537 34.33 -3.13 -10.71
N SER A 538 34.50 -3.98 -9.70
CA SER A 538 34.45 -5.43 -9.81
C SER A 538 33.08 -5.98 -9.39
N ALA A 539 32.35 -6.54 -10.36
CA ALA A 539 31.09 -7.24 -10.09
C ALA A 539 31.26 -8.44 -9.14
N SER A 540 32.40 -9.16 -9.26
CA SER A 540 32.72 -10.29 -8.39
C SER A 540 32.86 -9.86 -6.94
N LYS A 541 33.64 -8.81 -6.65
CA LYS A 541 33.72 -8.22 -5.30
C LYS A 541 32.37 -7.67 -4.85
N GLY A 542 31.59 -7.10 -5.77
CA GLY A 542 30.23 -6.61 -5.54
C GLY A 542 29.26 -7.70 -5.07
N ARG A 543 29.34 -8.91 -5.64
CA ARG A 543 28.57 -10.06 -5.17
C ARG A 543 28.90 -10.40 -3.71
N GLY A 544 30.17 -10.29 -3.31
CA GLY A 544 30.59 -10.47 -1.92
C GLY A 544 29.95 -9.44 -0.97
N VAL A 545 29.83 -8.18 -1.40
CA VAL A 545 29.14 -7.13 -0.62
C VAL A 545 27.63 -7.43 -0.55
N TYR A 546 27.01 -7.81 -1.66
CA TYR A 546 25.60 -8.19 -1.72
C TYR A 546 25.27 -9.34 -0.75
N GLN A 547 26.12 -10.36 -0.68
CA GLN A 547 25.94 -11.49 0.24
C GLN A 547 25.89 -11.06 1.71
N LYS A 548 26.71 -10.07 2.09
CA LYS A 548 26.77 -9.56 3.46
C LYS A 548 25.60 -8.63 3.79
N ALA A 549 25.24 -7.72 2.88
CA ALA A 549 24.32 -6.62 3.17
C ALA A 549 22.87 -6.87 2.74
N CYS A 550 22.65 -7.57 1.62
CA CYS A 550 21.35 -7.62 0.94
C CYS A 550 20.73 -9.03 0.90
N MET A 551 21.56 -10.06 0.74
CA MET A 551 21.11 -11.44 0.46
C MET A 551 20.24 -12.04 1.56
N ALA A 552 20.39 -11.61 2.82
CA ALA A 552 19.54 -12.09 3.91
C ALA A 552 18.04 -11.79 3.68
N CYS A 553 17.74 -10.67 3.01
CA CYS A 553 16.37 -10.24 2.74
C CYS A 553 15.94 -10.45 1.28
N HIS A 554 16.87 -10.25 0.34
CA HIS A 554 16.58 -10.23 -1.09
C HIS A 554 17.10 -11.45 -1.82
N LYS A 555 16.35 -11.84 -2.86
CA LYS A 555 16.75 -12.84 -3.83
C LYS A 555 17.40 -12.15 -5.04
N MET A 556 18.43 -12.76 -5.60
CA MET A 556 19.04 -12.34 -6.85
C MET A 556 19.64 -13.57 -7.55
N TYR A 557 19.29 -13.76 -8.82
CA TYR A 557 19.66 -14.94 -9.62
C TYR A 557 19.34 -16.27 -8.92
N GLY A 558 18.17 -16.34 -8.27
CA GLY A 558 17.73 -17.53 -7.56
C GLY A 558 18.28 -17.70 -6.13
N GLU A 559 19.30 -16.94 -5.73
CA GLU A 559 19.93 -17.03 -4.41
C GLU A 559 19.45 -15.92 -3.46
N GLY A 560 19.23 -16.26 -2.18
CA GLY A 560 18.95 -15.29 -1.11
C GLY A 560 17.55 -15.38 -0.50
N GLY A 561 17.18 -14.35 0.26
CA GLY A 561 15.95 -14.26 1.04
C GLY A 561 14.70 -13.93 0.21
N ILE A 562 13.53 -14.14 0.81
CA ILE A 562 12.20 -13.82 0.21
C ILE A 562 11.42 -12.82 1.06
N VAL A 563 12.14 -12.08 1.91
CA VAL A 563 11.55 -11.07 2.79
C VAL A 563 11.30 -9.78 2.01
N GLY A 564 12.30 -9.35 1.23
CA GLY A 564 12.19 -8.29 0.25
C GLY A 564 11.93 -8.83 -1.16
N PRO A 565 11.73 -7.93 -2.14
CA PRO A 565 11.55 -8.30 -3.55
C PRO A 565 12.74 -9.04 -4.14
N ASP A 566 12.46 -9.86 -5.15
CA ASP A 566 13.49 -10.44 -6.01
C ASP A 566 14.11 -9.35 -6.87
N LEU A 567 15.42 -9.15 -6.73
CA LEU A 567 16.15 -8.08 -7.39
C LEU A 567 16.60 -8.45 -8.81
N THR A 568 16.44 -9.70 -9.24
CA THR A 568 16.93 -10.18 -10.56
C THR A 568 16.43 -9.29 -11.72
N GLY A 569 15.17 -8.83 -11.67
CA GLY A 569 14.53 -7.97 -12.67
C GLY A 569 13.99 -6.61 -12.18
N SER A 570 14.38 -6.17 -10.97
CA SER A 570 13.77 -4.99 -10.31
C SER A 570 14.39 -3.63 -10.70
N ASN A 571 14.53 -3.31 -11.99
CA ASN A 571 15.17 -2.07 -12.51
C ASN A 571 16.50 -1.68 -11.82
N ARG A 572 17.19 -2.63 -11.20
CA ARG A 572 18.36 -2.42 -10.32
C ARG A 572 19.59 -1.86 -11.04
N GLY A 573 19.56 -1.87 -12.38
CA GLY A 573 20.59 -1.25 -13.20
C GLY A 573 20.51 0.28 -13.22
N ASP A 574 19.34 0.85 -12.95
CA ASP A 574 19.15 2.29 -12.76
C ASP A 574 19.54 2.69 -11.35
N LEU A 575 20.65 3.44 -11.24
CA LEU A 575 21.18 3.90 -9.97
C LEU A 575 20.24 4.86 -9.24
N ASN A 576 19.44 5.66 -9.95
CA ASN A 576 18.49 6.56 -9.28
C ASN A 576 17.40 5.74 -8.59
N TYR A 577 16.87 4.74 -9.29
CA TYR A 577 15.90 3.81 -8.72
C TYR A 577 16.48 3.02 -7.54
N LEU A 578 17.70 2.49 -7.70
CA LEU A 578 18.37 1.71 -6.66
C LEU A 578 18.63 2.56 -5.41
N LEU A 579 19.20 3.75 -5.57
CA LEU A 579 19.53 4.66 -4.47
C LEU A 579 18.28 5.16 -3.76
N LEU A 580 17.20 5.48 -4.49
CA LEU A 580 15.94 5.89 -3.88
C LEU A 580 15.43 4.82 -2.90
N ASN A 581 15.48 3.54 -3.31
CA ASN A 581 15.02 2.43 -2.47
C ASN A 581 15.99 2.07 -1.34
N ILE A 582 17.31 2.27 -1.50
CA ILE A 582 18.30 1.97 -0.45
C ILE A 582 18.37 3.08 0.61
N ILE A 583 18.28 4.34 0.18
CA ILE A 583 18.42 5.52 1.05
C ILE A 583 17.09 5.89 1.71
N ASP A 584 15.97 5.75 0.99
CA ASP A 584 14.62 5.93 1.51
C ASP A 584 13.76 4.67 1.39
N PRO A 585 14.13 3.57 2.08
CA PRO A 585 13.42 2.31 1.98
C PRO A 585 11.97 2.39 2.46
N SER A 586 11.61 3.41 3.27
CA SER A 586 10.25 3.64 3.76
C SER A 586 9.44 4.59 2.87
N GLY A 587 10.04 5.23 1.87
CA GLY A 587 9.38 6.21 1.00
C GLY A 587 8.29 5.58 0.12
N ASP A 588 8.51 4.37 -0.38
CA ASP A 588 7.51 3.56 -1.07
C ASP A 588 7.68 2.07 -0.75
N ILE A 589 6.77 1.52 0.06
CA ILE A 589 6.76 0.10 0.44
C ILE A 589 5.57 -0.57 -0.25
N PRO A 590 5.80 -1.48 -1.21
CA PRO A 590 4.71 -2.25 -1.80
C PRO A 590 3.96 -3.03 -0.73
N ASP A 591 2.63 -3.13 -0.86
CA ASP A 591 1.77 -3.68 0.20
C ASP A 591 2.14 -5.13 0.57
N ALA A 592 2.68 -5.91 -0.38
CA ALA A 592 3.17 -7.28 -0.16
C ALA A 592 4.40 -7.36 0.77
N TYR A 593 5.19 -6.29 0.88
CA TYR A 593 6.41 -6.22 1.70
C TYR A 593 6.22 -5.39 2.97
N LYS A 594 5.03 -4.81 3.18
CA LYS A 594 4.74 -4.09 4.42
C LYS A 594 4.86 -5.04 5.61
N MET A 595 5.60 -4.59 6.60
CA MET A 595 5.73 -5.30 7.86
C MET A 595 4.40 -5.17 8.62
N VAL A 596 3.90 -6.31 9.08
CA VAL A 596 2.73 -6.41 9.93
C VAL A 596 3.19 -6.88 11.30
N THR A 597 2.70 -6.21 12.35
CA THR A 597 2.84 -6.64 13.73
C THR A 597 1.50 -7.15 14.23
N VAL A 598 1.49 -8.42 14.63
CA VAL A 598 0.35 -9.11 15.22
C VAL A 598 0.59 -9.27 16.71
N THR A 599 -0.33 -8.75 17.52
CA THR A 599 -0.41 -9.12 18.93
C THR A 599 -1.48 -10.19 19.09
N THR A 600 -1.12 -11.29 19.71
CA THR A 600 -2.03 -12.43 19.93
C THR A 600 -2.74 -12.33 21.27
N ASN A 601 -3.81 -13.11 21.45
CA ASN A 601 -4.60 -13.14 22.68
C ASN A 601 -3.80 -13.55 23.92
N ASN A 602 -2.73 -14.34 23.75
CA ASN A 602 -1.85 -14.74 24.86
C ASN A 602 -0.65 -13.80 25.06
N GLY A 603 -0.68 -12.58 24.50
CA GLY A 603 0.33 -11.55 24.72
C GLY A 603 1.62 -11.71 23.91
N GLN A 604 1.70 -12.70 23.01
CA GLN A 604 2.81 -12.84 22.07
C GLN A 604 2.68 -11.79 20.95
N VAL A 605 3.78 -11.10 20.66
CA VAL A 605 3.95 -10.17 19.54
C VAL A 605 4.75 -10.87 18.44
N LEU A 606 4.16 -10.93 17.26
CA LEU A 606 4.72 -11.52 16.06
C LEU A 606 4.86 -10.44 15.00
N THR A 607 5.97 -10.43 14.28
CA THR A 607 6.25 -9.44 13.24
C THR A 607 6.61 -10.18 11.95
N GLY A 608 6.11 -9.70 10.80
CA GLY A 608 6.35 -10.33 9.50
C GLY A 608 5.68 -9.63 8.33
N SER A 609 6.18 -9.86 7.11
CA SER A 609 5.40 -9.58 5.91
C SER A 609 4.35 -10.66 5.69
N VAL A 610 3.20 -10.29 5.14
CA VAL A 610 2.11 -11.23 4.91
C VAL A 610 2.34 -11.94 3.58
N THR A 611 2.61 -13.25 3.64
CA THR A 611 2.86 -14.06 2.43
C THR A 611 1.64 -14.84 1.97
N LYS A 612 0.74 -15.20 2.89
CA LYS A 612 -0.55 -15.83 2.61
C LYS A 612 -1.57 -15.38 3.65
N GLU A 613 -2.80 -15.15 3.22
CA GLU A 613 -3.93 -14.84 4.10
C GLU A 613 -5.20 -15.48 3.51
N ASP A 614 -5.96 -16.17 4.35
CA ASP A 614 -7.29 -16.69 4.04
C ASP A 614 -8.27 -16.31 5.18
N ASP A 615 -9.50 -16.80 5.16
CA ASP A 615 -10.52 -16.46 6.17
C ASP A 615 -10.18 -16.92 7.59
N GLN A 616 -9.27 -17.89 7.73
CA GLN A 616 -8.98 -18.55 9.01
C GLN A 616 -7.58 -18.25 9.53
N ARG A 617 -6.60 -18.00 8.66
CA ARG A 617 -5.20 -17.84 9.04
C ARG A 617 -4.46 -16.75 8.27
N LEU A 618 -3.35 -16.35 8.88
CA LEU A 618 -2.37 -15.41 8.37
C LEU A 618 -0.99 -16.08 8.43
N VAL A 619 -0.23 -16.05 7.32
CA VAL A 619 1.15 -16.52 7.28
C VAL A 619 2.09 -15.33 7.20
N LEU A 620 2.77 -15.07 8.32
CA LEU A 620 3.82 -14.07 8.46
C LEU A 620 5.16 -14.67 8.04
N SER A 621 5.94 -13.92 7.27
CA SER A 621 7.30 -14.28 6.88
C SER A 621 8.29 -13.25 7.44
N MET A 622 9.39 -13.76 7.96
CA MET A 622 10.48 -13.00 8.57
C MET A 622 11.81 -13.67 8.18
N VAL A 623 12.95 -13.01 8.40
CA VAL A 623 14.27 -13.57 8.05
C VAL A 623 14.44 -14.92 8.75
N GLY A 624 14.56 -15.99 7.95
CA GLY A 624 14.74 -17.35 8.46
C GLY A 624 13.54 -17.96 9.20
N GLN A 625 12.34 -17.37 9.13
CA GLN A 625 11.15 -17.88 9.82
C GLN A 625 9.86 -17.63 9.04
N LYS A 626 8.94 -18.60 9.06
CA LYS A 626 7.54 -18.43 8.68
C LYS A 626 6.64 -18.84 9.83
N THR A 627 5.70 -17.99 10.18
CA THR A 627 4.78 -18.21 11.30
C THR A 627 3.35 -18.17 10.79
N THR A 628 2.60 -19.25 11.02
CA THR A 628 1.16 -19.28 10.73
C THR A 628 0.41 -18.91 12.01
N VAL A 629 -0.49 -17.94 11.91
CA VAL A 629 -1.30 -17.44 13.01
C VAL A 629 -2.77 -17.62 12.64
N ALA A 630 -3.53 -18.33 13.47
CA ALA A 630 -4.98 -18.37 13.34
C ALA A 630 -5.56 -16.97 13.61
N LYS A 631 -6.50 -16.51 12.78
CA LYS A 631 -7.14 -15.19 12.94
C LYS A 631 -7.88 -15.07 14.27
N SER A 632 -8.42 -16.19 14.79
CA SER A 632 -9.03 -16.24 16.12
C SER A 632 -8.05 -15.99 17.27
N ASP A 633 -6.74 -16.18 17.07
CA ASP A 633 -5.71 -15.88 18.06
C ASP A 633 -5.25 -14.42 18.01
N ILE A 634 -5.65 -13.64 17.02
CA ILE A 634 -5.18 -12.27 16.81
C ILE A 634 -6.00 -11.32 17.69
N LYS A 635 -5.32 -10.68 18.65
CA LYS A 635 -5.88 -9.59 19.45
C LYS A 635 -5.86 -8.26 18.69
N SER A 636 -4.73 -7.97 18.04
CA SER A 636 -4.59 -6.78 17.19
C SER A 636 -3.59 -7.03 16.06
N ARG A 637 -3.78 -6.30 14.96
CA ARG A 637 -2.91 -6.28 13.79
C ARG A 637 -2.64 -4.84 13.41
N GLU A 638 -1.38 -4.49 13.26
CA GLU A 638 -0.91 -3.18 12.82
C GLU A 638 -0.01 -3.35 11.61
N THR A 639 -0.23 -2.53 10.59
CA THR A 639 0.64 -2.48 9.42
C THR A 639 1.59 -1.29 9.57
N SER A 640 2.89 -1.55 9.51
CA SER A 640 3.93 -0.53 9.58
C SER A 640 4.04 0.23 8.26
N ASN A 641 4.15 1.55 8.35
CA ASN A 641 4.56 2.41 7.23
C ASN A 641 6.09 2.53 7.11
N VAL A 642 6.84 1.85 7.97
CA VAL A 642 8.30 1.83 7.99
C VAL A 642 8.80 0.49 7.44
N SER A 643 9.74 0.55 6.49
CA SER A 643 10.28 -0.61 5.79
C SER A 643 11.16 -1.46 6.69
N MET A 644 11.16 -2.78 6.45
CA MET A 644 12.04 -3.71 7.15
C MET A 644 13.51 -3.51 6.75
N MET A 645 13.76 -2.97 5.56
CA MET A 645 15.10 -2.59 5.13
C MET A 645 15.60 -1.41 5.99
N PRO A 646 16.80 -1.52 6.59
CA PRO A 646 17.35 -0.46 7.42
C PRO A 646 17.85 0.71 6.57
N GLU A 647 17.69 1.93 7.09
CA GLU A 647 18.28 3.14 6.51
C GLU A 647 19.80 3.17 6.77
N GLY A 648 20.55 3.87 5.91
CA GLY A 648 22.00 4.06 6.09
C GLY A 648 22.89 2.86 5.74
N LEU A 649 22.36 1.82 5.08
CA LEU A 649 23.13 0.63 4.68
C LEU A 649 24.41 0.94 3.91
N LEU A 650 24.40 1.95 3.04
CA LEU A 650 25.57 2.29 2.23
C LEU A 650 26.70 2.95 3.05
N LYS A 651 26.41 3.45 4.26
CA LYS A 651 27.42 4.08 5.12
C LYS A 651 28.31 3.07 5.82
N THR A 652 27.85 1.83 5.94
CA THR A 652 28.68 0.74 6.49
C THR A 652 29.66 0.19 5.47
N LEU A 653 29.68 0.75 4.25
CA LEU A 653 30.51 0.32 3.14
C LEU A 653 31.52 1.40 2.78
N THR A 654 32.73 0.98 2.41
CA THR A 654 33.73 1.87 1.83
C THR A 654 33.29 2.35 0.43
N PRO A 655 33.80 3.48 -0.09
CA PRO A 655 33.45 3.95 -1.44
C PRO A 655 33.67 2.89 -2.53
N ASN A 656 34.75 2.10 -2.42
CA ASN A 656 35.02 1.00 -3.35
C ASN A 656 34.01 -0.15 -3.22
N GLU A 657 33.57 -0.50 -2.01
CA GLU A 657 32.53 -1.50 -1.81
C GLU A 657 31.18 -1.05 -2.37
N VAL A 658 30.85 0.24 -2.23
CA VAL A 658 29.65 0.83 -2.84
C VAL A 658 29.70 0.73 -4.37
N LEU A 659 30.82 1.12 -4.98
CA LEU A 659 31.01 1.00 -6.44
C LEU A 659 30.91 -0.44 -6.93
N ASN A 660 31.56 -1.37 -6.21
CA ASN A 660 31.51 -2.80 -6.52
C ASN A 660 30.07 -3.33 -6.39
N LEU A 661 29.35 -2.96 -5.33
CA LEU A 661 27.94 -3.33 -5.14
C LEU A 661 27.10 -2.82 -6.31
N PHE A 662 27.19 -1.54 -6.66
CA PHE A 662 26.44 -0.95 -7.78
C PHE A 662 26.75 -1.65 -9.12
N LYS A 663 28.02 -1.99 -9.36
CA LYS A 663 28.42 -2.75 -10.55
C LYS A 663 27.79 -4.13 -10.58
N TYR A 664 27.74 -4.83 -9.45
CA TYR A 664 27.03 -6.11 -9.36
C TYR A 664 25.52 -5.95 -9.53
N MET A 665 24.92 -4.90 -8.96
CA MET A 665 23.50 -4.59 -9.16
C MET A 665 23.16 -4.27 -10.62
N GLN A 666 24.12 -3.97 -11.49
CA GLN A 666 23.93 -3.74 -12.93
C GLN A 666 24.12 -4.98 -13.81
N THR A 667 24.59 -6.11 -13.29
CA THR A 667 24.83 -7.31 -14.12
C THR A 667 23.52 -7.88 -14.66
N GLN A 668 23.54 -8.58 -15.80
CA GLN A 668 22.34 -9.27 -16.34
C GLN A 668 22.34 -10.78 -16.04
N GLU A 669 23.48 -11.31 -15.60
CA GLU A 669 23.68 -12.71 -15.22
C GLU A 669 24.47 -12.82 -13.92
N GLN A 670 24.44 -14.00 -13.30
CA GLN A 670 25.18 -14.28 -12.07
C GLN A 670 26.69 -14.26 -12.35
N VAL A 671 27.46 -13.62 -11.46
CA VAL A 671 28.93 -13.56 -11.57
C VAL A 671 29.58 -14.40 -10.49
N ALA A 672 30.79 -14.92 -10.73
CA ALA A 672 31.53 -15.69 -9.74
C ALA A 672 31.81 -14.87 -8.46
N LEU A 673 31.77 -15.53 -7.30
CA LEU A 673 32.24 -14.94 -6.05
C LEU A 673 33.73 -14.59 -6.12
N PRO A 674 34.19 -13.59 -5.35
CA PRO A 674 35.61 -13.27 -5.33
C PRO A 674 36.37 -14.48 -4.78
N LYS A 675 37.48 -14.85 -5.45
CA LYS A 675 38.37 -15.88 -4.92
C LYS A 675 38.89 -15.41 -3.55
N ARG A 676 38.85 -16.31 -2.57
CA ARG A 676 39.29 -16.04 -1.19
C ARG A 676 40.76 -15.67 -1.14
#